data_AF-A0A2D5W8H4-F1
#
_entry.id   AF-A0A2D5W8H4-F1
#
_cell.length_a   1.000
_cell.length_b   1.000
_cell.length_c   1.000
_cell.angle_alpha   90.00
_cell.angle_beta   90.00
_cell.angle_gamma   90.00
#
_symmetry.space_group_name_H-M   'P 1'
#
loop_
_entity.id
_entity.type
_entity.pdbx_description
1 polymer ?
#
loop_
_entity_poly.entity_id
_entity_poly.type
_entity_poly.pdbx_seq_one_letter_code
_entity_poly.pdbx_strand_id
1 'polypeptide(L)'
;MVDKQAEQGGSPEPRRRWGFGSASLVILCLLVVGQGVGVLLGAALRNELGDRAWLLGGFTLFGALYLWTARSSVLTFFRSMHTGVALVAWSAIAVCAGVLVPQIDGFEDPEQRVTAVNYEEQYAAFRAAEGYFFYHLLHLYGLGMPKGEVPPTVEEGLEKFARLYGKEEGDNRRKQMTTSFASQPKMADIAQFTARHDSAFRGFFDLATALELNRAYKSSWFATLLFLLAVSVGLNTFRGPPRKWLGPRKLGGTVTHVGLVAMLLGGGLSKLQSERGIMHLDLREGPKNEYFRYYDSAKRSAMPFWVGLDRFARKEWKQLEVHFPNEGLTSTPPSYTLWPGRELELDYVTKEDGSQRPGLRLRVLELADEARVRPPDVREAGEADGSQALGPLAKLTLTLPAEEVDHVDEPGSGHDHGPKEMPVFLAPTGQNAHFFDPGWGFRVMAHHGGGAAEELFPVADGQGPLLGELSLRVDLAGDVVPRTVPIHLGETVGVPGGYVVTVERAVAHFRLENGTEVVDERPLEQVRPDNPGIWVSITGPEPEGADAGAAAPEPERRLVLEAIDSEESGLQDNYKFEGLVLGFRWSRWNAPGPPRFVLDWSGGEGRLLGEDGTSVGITAGRDLALPSTSRVTPLGFFDNAVLERAIDFMPEKTGSDGVDEDFYLRAPRGLALEVIRNPDTPQETSQIVRLASTSDYLANWWPSQDERFALRFFENTRIMPFEWRSVLSVWNRDARGELVKVDLGPQAEREIRVNDYFQHRGYRFFQTNADPSYPTYSGIGVVFDPGIPLVIFGMYTIIVGTVLAFLFWPKTRQSKHNALASTDGGAA
;
A
#
# COMPACT_ATOMS: atom_id res chain seq x y z
N MET A 1 -63.93 -55.76 -46.95
CA MET A 1 -62.93 -54.73 -47.28
C MET A 1 -62.60 -53.99 -45.99
N VAL A 2 -61.78 -54.43 -45.02
CA VAL A 2 -60.55 -55.25 -44.96
C VAL A 2 -59.53 -54.80 -45.99
N ASP A 3 -58.76 -53.77 -45.63
CA ASP A 3 -57.57 -53.36 -46.34
C ASP A 3 -56.34 -53.67 -45.50
N LYS A 4 -55.51 -54.56 -46.04
CA LYS A 4 -54.21 -55.01 -45.54
C LYS A 4 -53.16 -54.04 -46.08
N GLN A 5 -52.63 -53.15 -45.23
CA GLN A 5 -51.29 -52.58 -45.42
C GLN A 5 -50.53 -52.85 -44.11
N ALA A 6 -49.88 -54.01 -44.02
CA ALA A 6 -48.47 -54.19 -44.37
C ALA A 6 -47.56 -53.52 -43.32
N GLU A 7 -47.31 -54.30 -42.28
CA GLU A 7 -46.22 -54.16 -41.32
C GLU A 7 -44.88 -53.93 -42.05
N GLN A 8 -44.44 -52.68 -42.12
CA GLN A 8 -43.00 -52.38 -42.15
C GLN A 8 -42.58 -52.06 -40.73
N GLY A 9 -42.39 -53.11 -39.93
CA GLY A 9 -41.72 -53.07 -38.64
C GLY A 9 -40.23 -52.81 -38.83
N GLY A 10 -39.86 -51.61 -39.29
CA GLY A 10 -38.51 -51.11 -39.09
C GLY A 10 -38.31 -50.94 -37.60
N SER A 11 -37.54 -51.83 -36.97
CA SER A 11 -37.08 -51.65 -35.60
C SER A 11 -36.51 -50.22 -35.50
N PRO A 12 -37.05 -49.36 -34.61
CA PRO A 12 -36.60 -47.98 -34.53
C PRO A 12 -35.10 -48.02 -34.33
N GLU A 13 -34.34 -47.43 -35.27
CA GLU A 13 -32.89 -47.40 -35.20
C GLU A 13 -32.51 -46.99 -33.78
N PRO A 14 -31.64 -47.76 -33.10
CA PRO A 14 -31.28 -47.49 -31.72
C PRO A 14 -30.73 -46.07 -31.65
N ARG A 15 -31.54 -45.15 -31.12
CA ARG A 15 -31.12 -43.76 -30.92
C ARG A 15 -29.85 -43.81 -30.09
N ARG A 16 -28.71 -43.52 -30.73
CA ARG A 16 -27.40 -43.49 -30.06
C ARG A 16 -27.52 -42.57 -28.85
N ARG A 17 -27.57 -43.17 -27.66
CA ARG A 17 -27.58 -42.43 -26.40
C ARG A 17 -26.14 -42.08 -26.08
N TRP A 18 -25.86 -40.79 -25.94
CA TRP A 18 -24.56 -40.34 -25.43
C TRP A 18 -24.43 -40.78 -23.98
N GLY A 19 -23.44 -41.61 -23.68
CA GLY A 19 -23.01 -41.89 -22.31
C GLY A 19 -22.09 -40.77 -21.80
N PHE A 20 -21.90 -40.70 -20.48
CA PHE A 20 -21.03 -39.70 -19.84
C PHE A 20 -19.61 -39.70 -20.43
N GLY A 21 -18.95 -40.86 -20.54
CA GLY A 21 -17.59 -40.95 -21.09
C GLY A 21 -17.48 -40.45 -22.54
N SER A 22 -18.41 -40.86 -23.42
CA SER A 22 -18.44 -40.35 -24.79
C SER A 22 -18.72 -38.85 -24.87
N ALA A 23 -19.55 -38.31 -23.98
CA ALA A 23 -19.82 -36.88 -23.93
C ALA A 23 -18.60 -36.09 -23.45
N SER A 24 -17.93 -36.56 -22.39
CA SER A 24 -16.69 -35.99 -21.87
C SER A 24 -15.58 -35.97 -22.91
N LEU A 25 -15.37 -37.06 -23.66
CA LEU A 25 -14.37 -37.10 -24.73
C LEU A 25 -14.63 -36.04 -25.81
N VAL A 26 -15.89 -35.92 -26.26
CA VAL A 26 -16.27 -34.89 -27.24
C VAL A 26 -16.06 -33.48 -26.69
N ILE A 27 -16.44 -33.23 -25.42
CA ILE A 27 -16.20 -31.94 -24.76
C ILE A 27 -14.70 -31.62 -24.76
N LEU A 28 -13.86 -32.54 -24.30
CA LEU A 28 -12.40 -32.34 -24.26
C LEU A 28 -11.81 -32.05 -25.65
N CYS A 29 -12.25 -32.77 -26.69
CA CYS A 29 -11.86 -32.47 -28.06
C CYS A 29 -12.29 -31.04 -28.48
N LEU A 30 -13.51 -30.62 -28.14
CA LEU A 30 -13.98 -29.27 -28.41
C LEU A 30 -13.21 -28.20 -27.63
N LEU A 31 -12.70 -28.50 -26.43
CA LEU A 31 -11.85 -27.58 -25.67
C LEU A 31 -10.52 -27.33 -26.38
N VAL A 32 -9.88 -28.40 -26.90
CA VAL A 32 -8.63 -28.28 -27.68
C VAL A 32 -8.86 -27.48 -28.95
N VAL A 33 -9.95 -27.76 -29.67
CA VAL A 33 -10.33 -26.99 -30.86
C VAL A 33 -10.60 -25.52 -30.51
N GLY A 34 -11.35 -25.29 -29.43
CA GLY A 34 -11.65 -23.95 -28.93
C GLY A 34 -10.41 -23.15 -28.54
N GLN A 35 -9.41 -23.83 -27.96
CA GLN A 35 -8.10 -23.23 -27.68
C GLN A 35 -7.43 -22.75 -28.97
N GLY A 36 -7.31 -23.63 -29.98
CA GLY A 36 -6.71 -23.29 -31.27
C GLY A 36 -7.43 -22.15 -31.99
N VAL A 37 -8.77 -22.18 -32.01
CA VAL A 37 -9.59 -21.12 -32.61
C VAL A 37 -9.42 -19.80 -31.87
N GLY A 38 -9.42 -19.81 -30.54
CA GLY A 38 -9.25 -18.60 -29.74
C GLY A 38 -7.88 -17.94 -29.94
N VAL A 39 -6.81 -18.74 -30.09
CA VAL A 39 -5.48 -18.23 -30.44
C VAL A 39 -5.48 -17.56 -31.81
N LEU A 40 -6.07 -18.20 -32.83
CA LEU A 40 -6.17 -17.63 -34.17
C LEU A 40 -7.02 -16.36 -34.20
N LEU A 41 -8.14 -16.35 -33.48
CA LEU A 41 -9.03 -15.18 -33.39
C LEU A 41 -8.33 -14.01 -32.67
N GLY A 42 -7.59 -14.28 -31.60
CA GLY A 42 -6.79 -13.27 -30.90
C GLY A 42 -5.74 -12.64 -31.81
N ALA A 43 -5.02 -13.47 -32.59
CA ALA A 43 -4.10 -12.97 -33.62
C ALA A 43 -4.83 -12.17 -34.72
N ALA A 44 -6.06 -12.55 -35.07
CA ALA A 44 -6.88 -11.82 -36.05
C ALA A 44 -7.20 -10.41 -35.58
N LEU A 45 -7.65 -10.30 -34.33
CA LEU A 45 -8.08 -9.03 -33.74
C LEU A 45 -6.91 -8.06 -33.56
N ARG A 46 -5.69 -8.57 -33.39
CA ARG A 46 -4.46 -7.76 -33.37
C ARG A 46 -3.86 -7.51 -34.75
N ASN A 47 -4.53 -7.96 -35.82
CA ASN A 47 -4.03 -7.86 -37.20
C ASN A 47 -2.67 -8.57 -37.42
N GLU A 48 -2.39 -9.62 -36.64
CA GLU A 48 -1.14 -10.40 -36.66
C GLU A 48 -1.24 -11.68 -37.50
N LEU A 49 -2.42 -12.00 -38.04
CA LEU A 49 -2.63 -13.27 -38.75
C LEU A 49 -1.82 -13.39 -40.03
N GLY A 50 -1.55 -12.28 -40.73
CA GLY A 50 -0.93 -12.29 -42.06
C GLY A 50 -1.58 -13.33 -42.97
N ASP A 51 -0.77 -14.20 -43.58
CA ASP A 51 -1.20 -15.28 -44.48
C ASP A 51 -2.06 -16.36 -43.80
N ARG A 52 -2.07 -16.44 -42.46
CA ARG A 52 -2.86 -17.44 -41.71
C ARG A 52 -4.36 -17.09 -41.65
N ALA A 53 -4.76 -15.91 -42.13
CA ALA A 53 -6.17 -15.51 -42.20
C ALA A 53 -7.03 -16.50 -43.01
N TRP A 54 -6.47 -17.09 -44.08
CA TRP A 54 -7.19 -18.09 -44.88
C TRP A 54 -7.42 -19.42 -44.15
N LEU A 55 -6.53 -19.81 -43.23
CA LEU A 55 -6.73 -20.99 -42.40
C LEU A 55 -7.91 -20.79 -41.44
N LEU A 56 -8.00 -19.61 -40.80
CA LEU A 56 -9.13 -19.27 -39.94
C LEU A 56 -10.43 -19.20 -40.74
N GLY A 57 -10.42 -18.52 -41.90
CA GLY A 57 -11.59 -18.43 -42.78
C GLY A 57 -12.06 -19.80 -43.27
N GLY A 58 -11.14 -20.66 -43.71
CA GLY A 58 -11.44 -22.03 -44.14
C GLY A 58 -11.98 -22.89 -42.99
N PHE A 59 -11.38 -22.80 -41.80
CA PHE A 59 -11.85 -23.50 -40.61
C PHE A 59 -13.27 -23.07 -40.22
N THR A 60 -13.56 -21.76 -40.20
CA THR A 60 -14.89 -21.24 -39.87
C THR A 60 -15.94 -21.67 -40.90
N LEU A 61 -15.61 -21.63 -42.19
CA LEU A 61 -16.50 -22.09 -43.26
C LEU A 61 -16.81 -23.60 -43.12
N PHE A 62 -15.77 -24.43 -42.92
CA PHE A 62 -15.95 -25.87 -42.74
C PHE A 62 -16.72 -26.20 -41.46
N GLY A 63 -16.42 -25.51 -40.36
CA GLY A 63 -17.15 -25.63 -39.10
C GLY A 63 -18.63 -25.29 -39.26
N ALA A 64 -18.96 -24.22 -39.98
CA ALA A 64 -20.34 -23.84 -40.28
C ALA A 64 -21.06 -24.89 -41.14
N LEU A 65 -20.39 -25.39 -42.19
CA LEU A 65 -20.93 -26.45 -43.06
C LEU A 65 -21.15 -27.75 -42.28
N TYR A 66 -20.22 -28.13 -41.39
CA TYR A 66 -20.37 -29.28 -40.50
C TYR A 66 -21.53 -29.09 -39.52
N LEU A 67 -21.64 -27.94 -38.87
CA LEU A 67 -22.76 -27.66 -37.96
C LEU A 67 -24.12 -27.70 -38.67
N TRP A 68 -24.17 -27.26 -39.93
CA TRP A 68 -25.38 -27.34 -40.77
C TRP A 68 -25.76 -28.78 -41.10
N THR A 69 -24.79 -29.56 -41.63
CA THR A 69 -25.01 -30.94 -42.07
C THR A 69 -25.25 -31.90 -40.90
N ALA A 70 -24.54 -31.70 -39.78
CA ALA A 70 -24.65 -32.52 -38.56
C ALA A 70 -25.63 -31.94 -37.53
N ARG A 71 -26.46 -30.95 -37.88
CA ARG A 71 -27.33 -30.21 -36.95
C ARG A 71 -28.16 -31.08 -36.01
N SER A 72 -28.70 -32.20 -36.51
CA SER A 72 -29.54 -33.12 -35.72
C SER A 72 -28.73 -33.84 -34.64
N SER A 73 -27.54 -34.31 -34.98
CA SER A 73 -26.59 -34.95 -34.06
C SER A 73 -26.09 -33.97 -33.02
N VAL A 74 -25.73 -32.76 -33.43
CA VAL A 74 -25.28 -31.66 -32.54
C VAL A 74 -26.40 -31.28 -31.55
N LEU A 75 -27.63 -31.07 -32.04
CA LEU A 75 -28.77 -30.79 -31.16
C LEU A 75 -29.05 -31.96 -30.20
N THR A 76 -28.89 -33.21 -30.64
CA THR A 76 -29.09 -34.38 -29.79
C THR A 76 -28.00 -34.48 -28.71
N PHE A 77 -26.76 -34.14 -29.05
CA PHE A 77 -25.64 -34.07 -28.12
C PHE A 77 -25.87 -33.03 -27.02
N PHE A 78 -26.12 -31.77 -27.38
CA PHE A 78 -26.34 -30.72 -26.37
C PHE A 78 -27.63 -30.90 -25.58
N ARG A 79 -28.66 -31.55 -26.14
CA ARG A 79 -29.90 -31.88 -25.42
C ARG A 79 -29.81 -33.14 -24.56
N SER A 80 -28.65 -33.80 -24.51
CA SER A 80 -28.43 -34.97 -23.66
C SER A 80 -28.16 -34.52 -22.22
N MET A 81 -28.82 -35.18 -21.26
CA MET A 81 -28.58 -34.97 -19.83
C MET A 81 -27.11 -35.27 -19.46
N HIS A 82 -26.52 -36.33 -20.03
CA HIS A 82 -25.12 -36.69 -19.77
C HIS A 82 -24.15 -35.60 -20.23
N THR A 83 -24.43 -34.94 -21.35
CA THR A 83 -23.62 -33.80 -21.83
C THR A 83 -23.73 -32.61 -20.88
N GLY A 84 -24.93 -32.29 -20.40
CA GLY A 84 -25.12 -31.25 -19.39
C GLY A 84 -24.34 -31.52 -18.09
N VAL A 85 -24.44 -32.74 -17.56
CA VAL A 85 -23.70 -33.16 -16.34
C VAL A 85 -22.19 -33.13 -16.58
N ALA A 86 -21.72 -33.62 -17.73
CA ALA A 86 -20.30 -33.58 -18.07
C ALA A 86 -19.77 -32.14 -18.17
N LEU A 87 -20.51 -31.21 -18.79
CA LEU A 87 -20.11 -29.80 -18.88
C LEU A 87 -20.02 -29.16 -17.49
N VAL A 88 -20.96 -29.43 -16.59
CA VAL A 88 -20.91 -28.94 -15.20
C VAL A 88 -19.71 -29.52 -14.46
N ALA A 89 -19.49 -30.84 -14.56
CA ALA A 89 -18.36 -31.51 -13.91
C ALA A 89 -17.01 -30.96 -14.39
N TRP A 90 -16.82 -30.81 -15.70
CA TRP A 90 -15.61 -30.22 -16.26
C TRP A 90 -15.44 -28.74 -15.90
N SER A 91 -16.54 -27.97 -15.83
CA SER A 91 -16.48 -26.57 -15.39
C SER A 91 -16.03 -26.48 -13.93
N ALA A 92 -16.53 -27.36 -13.06
CA ALA A 92 -16.11 -27.44 -11.67
C ALA A 92 -14.63 -27.84 -11.55
N ILE A 93 -14.18 -28.86 -12.29
CA ILE A 93 -12.77 -29.27 -12.33
C ILE A 93 -11.88 -28.12 -12.81
N ALA A 94 -12.29 -27.40 -13.85
CA ALA A 94 -11.55 -26.26 -14.39
C ALA A 94 -11.42 -25.11 -13.39
N VAL A 95 -12.48 -24.79 -12.65
CA VAL A 95 -12.45 -23.80 -11.57
C VAL A 95 -11.54 -24.27 -10.44
N CYS A 96 -11.64 -25.53 -10.00
CA CYS A 96 -10.73 -26.08 -8.99
C CYS A 96 -9.27 -26.01 -9.45
N ALA A 97 -8.98 -26.36 -10.70
CA ALA A 97 -7.64 -26.25 -11.27
C ALA A 97 -7.15 -24.79 -11.31
N GLY A 98 -7.99 -23.83 -11.70
CA GLY A 98 -7.63 -22.41 -11.71
C GLY A 98 -7.46 -21.78 -10.32
N VAL A 99 -7.96 -22.41 -9.26
CA VAL A 99 -7.71 -22.00 -7.87
C VAL A 99 -6.47 -22.68 -7.30
N LEU A 100 -6.28 -23.97 -7.61
CA LEU A 100 -5.17 -24.76 -7.08
C LEU A 100 -3.83 -24.41 -7.74
N VAL A 101 -3.84 -24.09 -9.03
CA VAL A 101 -2.64 -23.70 -9.78
C VAL A 101 -2.46 -22.18 -9.65
N PRO A 102 -1.34 -21.70 -9.08
CA PRO A 102 -1.02 -20.28 -9.04
C PRO A 102 -1.17 -19.64 -10.41
N GLN A 103 -1.95 -18.55 -10.46
CA GLN A 103 -2.09 -17.77 -11.68
C GLN A 103 -0.85 -16.88 -11.82
N ILE A 104 -0.34 -16.71 -13.05
CA ILE A 104 0.83 -15.86 -13.32
C ILE A 104 0.61 -14.42 -12.83
N ASP A 105 1.69 -13.74 -12.42
CA ASP A 105 1.62 -12.33 -12.05
C ASP A 105 1.14 -11.47 -13.22
N GLY A 106 0.60 -10.29 -12.91
CA GLY A 106 -0.02 -9.43 -13.93
C GLY A 106 -1.15 -10.14 -14.68
N PHE A 107 -1.83 -11.10 -14.00
CA PHE A 107 -3.02 -11.79 -14.51
C PHE A 107 -4.15 -10.83 -14.92
N GLU A 108 -4.00 -9.52 -14.80
CA GLU A 108 -4.88 -8.50 -15.36
C GLU A 108 -4.69 -8.32 -16.87
N ASP A 109 -3.46 -8.47 -17.38
CA ASP A 109 -3.13 -8.39 -18.80
C ASP A 109 -3.48 -9.69 -19.56
N PRO A 110 -4.42 -9.67 -20.52
CA PRO A 110 -4.79 -10.85 -21.30
C PRO A 110 -3.68 -11.34 -22.23
N GLU A 111 -2.63 -10.56 -22.46
CA GLU A 111 -1.51 -10.86 -23.33
C GLU A 111 -0.33 -11.48 -22.59
N GLN A 112 -0.21 -11.29 -21.28
CA GLN A 112 0.89 -11.83 -20.50
C GLN A 112 0.94 -13.37 -20.57
N ARG A 113 2.12 -13.90 -20.91
CA ARG A 113 2.42 -15.32 -21.00
C ARG A 113 3.71 -15.58 -20.24
N VAL A 114 3.90 -16.84 -19.88
CA VAL A 114 5.24 -17.36 -19.61
C VAL A 114 5.99 -17.40 -20.93
N THR A 115 7.11 -16.71 -20.98
CA THR A 115 8.04 -16.60 -22.10
C THR A 115 9.41 -17.05 -21.62
N ALA A 116 10.37 -17.24 -22.53
CA ALA A 116 11.74 -17.54 -22.13
C ALA A 116 12.37 -16.45 -21.24
N VAL A 117 11.92 -15.19 -21.34
CA VAL A 117 12.48 -14.05 -20.61
C VAL A 117 12.03 -14.04 -19.15
N ASN A 118 10.76 -14.32 -18.87
CA ASN A 118 10.19 -14.31 -17.51
C ASN A 118 9.95 -15.73 -16.95
N TYR A 119 10.49 -16.77 -17.59
CA TYR A 119 10.25 -18.16 -17.19
C TYR A 119 10.70 -18.42 -15.75
N GLU A 120 11.95 -18.07 -15.42
CA GLU A 120 12.52 -18.38 -14.09
C GLU A 120 11.83 -17.59 -12.97
N GLU A 121 11.41 -16.35 -13.23
CA GLU A 121 10.66 -15.53 -12.27
C GLU A 121 9.29 -16.16 -11.98
N GLN A 122 8.51 -16.47 -13.03
CA GLN A 122 7.19 -17.07 -12.88
C GLN A 122 7.28 -18.50 -12.31
N TYR A 123 8.33 -19.25 -12.65
CA TYR A 123 8.61 -20.55 -12.06
C TYR A 123 8.96 -20.42 -10.58
N ALA A 124 9.75 -19.44 -10.17
CA ALA A 124 10.11 -19.23 -8.77
C ALA A 124 8.87 -18.93 -7.92
N ALA A 125 7.98 -18.02 -8.39
CA ALA A 125 6.71 -17.72 -7.74
C ALA A 125 5.81 -18.97 -7.64
N PHE A 126 5.68 -19.72 -8.73
CA PHE A 126 4.93 -20.98 -8.77
C PHE A 126 5.51 -22.01 -7.79
N ARG A 127 6.82 -22.23 -7.79
CA ARG A 127 7.53 -23.18 -6.92
C ARG A 127 7.36 -22.80 -5.45
N ALA A 128 7.39 -21.51 -5.11
CA ALA A 128 7.17 -21.05 -3.75
C ALA A 128 5.74 -21.34 -3.29
N ALA A 129 4.73 -20.98 -4.10
CA ALA A 129 3.32 -21.19 -3.77
C ALA A 129 2.94 -22.67 -3.68
N GLU A 130 3.29 -23.46 -4.70
CA GLU A 130 3.01 -24.91 -4.73
C GLU A 130 3.86 -25.66 -3.69
N GLY A 131 5.10 -25.24 -3.50
CA GLY A 131 5.98 -25.75 -2.45
C GLY A 131 5.35 -25.61 -1.07
N TYR A 132 4.85 -24.41 -0.76
CA TYR A 132 4.12 -24.14 0.47
C TYR A 132 2.87 -25.02 0.57
N PHE A 133 2.05 -25.07 -0.49
CA PHE A 133 0.80 -25.85 -0.51
C PHE A 133 1.04 -27.35 -0.28
N PHE A 134 1.91 -27.99 -1.08
CA PHE A 134 2.19 -29.41 -0.97
C PHE A 134 2.89 -29.77 0.34
N TYR A 135 3.77 -28.90 0.85
CA TYR A 135 4.38 -29.13 2.17
C TYR A 135 3.31 -29.18 3.26
N HIS A 136 2.34 -28.27 3.27
CA HIS A 136 1.24 -28.29 4.25
C HIS A 136 0.27 -29.46 4.04
N LEU A 137 0.06 -29.89 2.79
CA LEU A 137 -0.73 -31.07 2.49
C LEU A 137 -0.10 -32.35 3.05
N LEU A 138 1.24 -32.42 3.09
CA LEU A 138 1.98 -33.54 3.69
C LEU A 138 2.09 -33.43 5.22
N HIS A 139 1.98 -32.23 5.78
CA HIS A 139 2.05 -31.94 7.22
C HIS A 139 0.69 -31.44 7.75
N LEU A 140 -0.36 -32.21 7.52
CA LEU A 140 -1.73 -31.89 7.94
C LEU A 140 -1.78 -31.54 9.43
N TYR A 141 -2.42 -30.41 9.76
CA TYR A 141 -2.55 -29.87 11.13
C TYR A 141 -1.23 -29.51 11.82
N GLY A 142 -0.14 -29.34 11.06
CA GLY A 142 1.18 -29.05 11.62
C GLY A 142 1.83 -30.21 12.36
N LEU A 143 1.32 -31.42 12.17
CA LEU A 143 1.99 -32.62 12.65
C LEU A 143 3.33 -32.76 11.91
N GLY A 144 4.42 -32.73 12.67
CA GLY A 144 5.79 -32.79 12.15
C GLY A 144 6.37 -31.45 11.70
N MET A 145 5.64 -30.34 11.79
CA MET A 145 6.23 -29.02 11.55
C MET A 145 7.12 -28.62 12.72
N PRO A 146 8.31 -28.02 12.47
CA PRO A 146 9.16 -27.51 13.52
C PRO A 146 8.41 -26.43 14.32
N LYS A 147 8.52 -26.51 15.65
CA LYS A 147 8.03 -25.47 16.55
C LYS A 147 9.19 -24.51 16.81
N GLY A 148 9.03 -23.24 16.49
CA GLY A 148 9.95 -22.21 16.97
C GLY A 148 9.69 -21.98 18.45
N GLU A 149 10.72 -22.11 19.26
CA GLU A 149 10.70 -21.63 20.64
C GLU A 149 11.28 -20.21 20.65
N VAL A 150 10.64 -19.31 21.39
CA VAL A 150 11.19 -17.97 21.59
C VAL A 150 12.37 -18.11 22.54
N PRO A 151 13.57 -17.59 22.22
CA PRO A 151 14.72 -17.68 23.12
C PRO A 151 14.40 -17.05 24.49
N PRO A 152 14.85 -17.63 25.63
CA PRO A 152 14.55 -17.09 26.96
C PRO A 152 14.97 -15.63 27.17
N THR A 153 16.05 -15.20 26.52
CA THR A 153 16.51 -13.79 26.55
C THR A 153 15.50 -12.83 25.90
N VAL A 154 14.76 -13.30 24.90
CA VAL A 154 13.69 -12.52 24.25
C VAL A 154 12.44 -12.51 25.13
N GLU A 155 12.15 -13.59 25.86
CA GLU A 155 11.03 -13.63 26.80
C GLU A 155 11.18 -12.59 27.91
N GLU A 156 12.38 -12.45 28.51
CA GLU A 156 12.66 -11.42 29.51
C GLU A 156 12.48 -10.00 28.94
N GLY A 157 12.98 -9.77 27.71
CA GLY A 157 12.77 -8.51 26.99
C GLY A 157 11.29 -8.22 26.71
N LEU A 158 10.50 -9.25 26.36
CA LEU A 158 9.06 -9.14 26.14
C LEU A 158 8.30 -8.88 27.44
N GLU A 159 8.72 -9.45 28.56
CA GLU A 159 8.15 -9.16 29.87
C GLU A 159 8.44 -7.72 30.30
N LYS A 160 9.68 -7.25 30.11
CA LYS A 160 10.04 -5.84 30.32
C LYS A 160 9.22 -4.92 29.42
N PHE A 161 9.07 -5.27 28.15
CA PHE A 161 8.28 -4.51 27.18
C PHE A 161 6.79 -4.48 27.58
N ALA A 162 6.20 -5.62 27.95
CA ALA A 162 4.82 -5.73 28.41
C ALA A 162 4.58 -4.92 29.70
N ARG A 163 5.57 -4.86 30.58
CA ARG A 163 5.53 -4.03 31.78
C ARG A 163 5.43 -2.55 31.42
N LEU A 164 6.25 -2.07 30.48
CA LEU A 164 6.28 -0.65 30.11
C LEU A 164 5.08 -0.24 29.24
N TYR A 165 4.71 -1.06 28.26
CA TYR A 165 3.74 -0.71 27.21
C TYR A 165 2.38 -1.37 27.35
N GLY A 166 2.19 -2.13 28.43
CA GLY A 166 0.97 -2.86 28.73
C GLY A 166 0.92 -4.26 28.13
N LYS A 167 0.03 -5.06 28.72
CA LYS A 167 -0.09 -6.49 28.43
C LYS A 167 -0.49 -6.76 26.98
N GLU A 168 -1.38 -5.94 26.42
CA GLU A 168 -1.85 -6.11 25.04
C GLU A 168 -0.69 -6.02 24.04
N GLU A 169 0.13 -4.97 24.14
CA GLU A 169 1.30 -4.80 23.26
C GLU A 169 2.37 -5.87 23.51
N GLY A 170 2.57 -6.26 24.76
CA GLY A 170 3.42 -7.40 25.10
C GLY A 170 2.97 -8.71 24.43
N ASP A 171 1.67 -9.01 24.49
CA ASP A 171 1.09 -10.22 23.88
C ASP A 171 1.11 -10.16 22.35
N ASN A 172 0.86 -8.98 21.76
CA ASN A 172 0.96 -8.76 20.31
C ASN A 172 2.40 -8.95 19.82
N ARG A 173 3.38 -8.34 20.51
CA ARG A 173 4.80 -8.47 20.20
C ARG A 173 5.27 -9.91 20.38
N ARG A 174 4.83 -10.59 21.45
CA ARG A 174 5.10 -12.01 21.67
C ARG A 174 4.57 -12.86 20.52
N LYS A 175 3.30 -12.69 20.10
CA LYS A 175 2.73 -13.43 18.96
C LYS A 175 3.50 -13.17 17.66
N GLN A 176 3.90 -11.93 17.41
CA GLN A 176 4.72 -11.57 16.25
C GLN A 176 6.07 -12.29 16.30
N MET A 177 6.81 -12.19 17.41
CA MET A 177 8.11 -12.83 17.57
C MET A 177 8.02 -14.35 17.53
N THR A 178 7.04 -14.97 18.21
CA THR A 178 6.80 -16.42 18.13
C THR A 178 6.54 -16.85 16.70
N THR A 179 5.77 -16.07 15.94
CA THR A 179 5.51 -16.35 14.52
C THR A 179 6.77 -16.20 13.69
N SER A 180 7.59 -15.15 13.89
CA SER A 180 8.88 -14.97 13.21
C SER A 180 9.85 -16.12 13.50
N PHE A 181 10.06 -16.47 14.77
CA PHE A 181 10.93 -17.58 15.18
C PHE A 181 10.41 -18.95 14.74
N ALA A 182 9.10 -19.18 14.72
CA ALA A 182 8.52 -20.41 14.18
C ALA A 182 8.56 -20.47 12.65
N SER A 183 8.49 -19.32 11.99
CA SER A 183 8.51 -19.24 10.53
C SER A 183 9.87 -19.58 9.95
N GLN A 184 10.99 -19.19 10.58
CA GLN A 184 12.32 -19.41 10.00
C GLN A 184 12.66 -20.90 9.79
N PRO A 185 12.60 -21.79 10.81
CA PRO A 185 12.84 -23.22 10.60
C PRO A 185 11.84 -23.84 9.62
N LYS A 186 10.58 -23.40 9.69
CA LYS A 186 9.52 -23.86 8.78
C LYS A 186 9.80 -23.46 7.33
N MET A 187 10.22 -22.22 7.09
CA MET A 187 10.58 -21.73 5.76
C MET A 187 11.85 -22.42 5.25
N ALA A 188 12.82 -22.69 6.12
CA ALA A 188 14.01 -23.48 5.77
C ALA A 188 13.64 -24.91 5.36
N ASP A 189 12.73 -25.57 6.09
CA ASP A 189 12.22 -26.90 5.75
C ASP A 189 11.43 -26.90 4.43
N ILE A 190 10.59 -25.88 4.19
CA ILE A 190 9.87 -25.70 2.93
C ILE A 190 10.85 -25.45 1.78
N ALA A 191 11.89 -24.64 2.00
CA ALA A 191 12.96 -24.39 1.01
C ALA A 191 13.73 -25.69 0.69
N GLN A 192 14.05 -26.50 1.70
CA GLN A 192 14.68 -27.81 1.49
C GLN A 192 13.74 -28.78 0.76
N PHE A 193 12.45 -28.81 1.12
CA PHE A 193 11.43 -29.62 0.46
C PHE A 193 11.28 -29.24 -1.02
N THR A 194 11.19 -27.94 -1.31
CA THR A 194 11.08 -27.43 -2.68
C THR A 194 12.33 -27.73 -3.50
N ALA A 195 13.53 -27.53 -2.94
CA ALA A 195 14.79 -27.87 -3.60
C ALA A 195 14.87 -29.38 -3.93
N ARG A 196 14.43 -30.25 -3.02
CA ARG A 196 14.41 -31.71 -3.23
C ARG A 196 13.47 -32.14 -4.36
N HIS A 197 12.40 -31.39 -4.60
CA HIS A 197 11.36 -31.70 -5.59
C HIS A 197 11.35 -30.73 -6.79
N ASP A 198 12.41 -29.95 -7.00
CA ASP A 198 12.46 -28.89 -8.01
C ASP A 198 12.18 -29.43 -9.42
N SER A 199 12.72 -30.60 -9.78
CA SER A 199 12.46 -31.23 -11.09
C SER A 199 10.98 -31.59 -11.31
N ALA A 200 10.27 -32.01 -10.26
CA ALA A 200 8.85 -32.31 -10.32
C ALA A 200 8.02 -31.02 -10.43
N PHE A 201 8.41 -29.98 -9.70
CA PHE A 201 7.78 -28.66 -9.81
C PHE A 201 7.98 -28.04 -11.19
N ARG A 202 9.18 -28.12 -11.77
CA ARG A 202 9.44 -27.68 -13.16
C ARG A 202 8.56 -28.42 -14.15
N GLY A 203 8.53 -29.76 -14.07
CA GLY A 203 7.67 -30.56 -14.94
C GLY A 203 6.18 -30.23 -14.79
N PHE A 204 5.71 -29.96 -13.58
CA PHE A 204 4.34 -29.53 -13.33
C PHE A 204 4.06 -28.11 -13.86
N PHE A 205 5.00 -27.19 -13.67
CA PHE A 205 4.92 -25.83 -14.20
C PHE A 205 4.88 -25.81 -15.74
N ASP A 206 5.73 -26.59 -16.40
CA ASP A 206 5.74 -26.75 -17.85
C ASP A 206 4.41 -27.31 -18.36
N LEU A 207 3.87 -28.32 -17.68
CA LEU A 207 2.57 -28.88 -17.99
C LEU A 207 1.45 -27.85 -17.79
N ALA A 208 1.45 -27.15 -16.66
CA ALA A 208 0.46 -26.12 -16.35
C ALA A 208 0.52 -24.97 -17.37
N THR A 209 1.71 -24.55 -17.77
CA THR A 209 1.93 -23.51 -18.77
C THR A 209 1.48 -23.97 -20.16
N ALA A 210 1.85 -25.18 -20.57
CA ALA A 210 1.44 -25.75 -21.87
C ALA A 210 -0.07 -25.91 -22.00
N LEU A 211 -0.75 -26.20 -20.89
CA LEU A 211 -2.21 -26.33 -20.81
C LEU A 211 -2.91 -25.01 -20.44
N GLU A 212 -2.18 -23.91 -20.26
CA GLU A 212 -2.68 -22.61 -19.79
C GLU A 212 -3.46 -22.68 -18.45
N LEU A 213 -3.13 -23.62 -17.57
CA LEU A 213 -3.75 -23.76 -16.25
C LEU A 213 -3.38 -22.61 -15.30
N ASN A 214 -2.16 -22.10 -15.41
CA ASN A 214 -1.67 -20.90 -14.72
C ASN A 214 -2.27 -19.59 -15.26
N ARG A 215 -3.23 -19.69 -16.19
CA ARG A 215 -4.09 -18.60 -16.65
C ARG A 215 -5.46 -19.13 -17.08
N ALA A 216 -5.98 -20.10 -16.34
CA ALA A 216 -7.16 -20.88 -16.69
C ALA A 216 -8.35 -19.98 -17.06
N TYR A 217 -8.64 -18.95 -16.26
CA TYR A 217 -9.76 -18.03 -16.48
C TYR A 217 -9.62 -17.16 -17.74
N LYS A 218 -8.39 -16.99 -18.25
CA LYS A 218 -8.08 -16.25 -19.48
C LYS A 218 -7.91 -17.14 -20.69
N SER A 219 -7.69 -18.44 -20.49
CA SER A 219 -7.53 -19.39 -21.57
C SER A 219 -8.74 -19.43 -22.51
N SER A 220 -8.49 -19.79 -23.76
CA SER A 220 -9.58 -19.93 -24.75
C SER A 220 -10.35 -21.23 -24.54
N TRP A 221 -9.70 -22.28 -24.02
CA TRP A 221 -10.37 -23.52 -23.66
C TRP A 221 -11.41 -23.31 -22.53
N PHE A 222 -11.11 -22.52 -21.50
CA PHE A 222 -12.07 -22.26 -20.43
C PHE A 222 -13.26 -21.44 -20.92
N ALA A 223 -13.02 -20.41 -21.73
CA ALA A 223 -14.10 -19.66 -22.38
C ALA A 223 -14.95 -20.56 -23.29
N THR A 224 -14.33 -21.51 -23.99
CA THR A 224 -15.03 -22.51 -24.80
C THR A 224 -15.91 -23.40 -23.92
N LEU A 225 -15.41 -23.87 -22.78
CA LEU A 225 -16.17 -24.67 -21.83
C LEU A 225 -17.42 -23.94 -21.33
N LEU A 226 -17.27 -22.68 -20.94
CA LEU A 226 -18.38 -21.82 -20.51
C LEU A 226 -19.37 -21.55 -21.65
N PHE A 227 -18.89 -21.34 -22.87
CA PHE A 227 -19.73 -21.18 -24.05
C PHE A 227 -20.52 -22.46 -24.36
N LEU A 228 -19.90 -23.63 -24.33
CA LEU A 228 -20.56 -24.92 -24.51
C LEU A 228 -21.62 -25.17 -23.44
N LEU A 229 -21.34 -24.79 -22.19
CA LEU A 229 -22.31 -24.82 -21.10
C LEU A 229 -23.51 -23.90 -21.40
N ALA A 230 -23.28 -22.65 -21.82
CA ALA A 230 -24.33 -21.70 -22.20
C ALA A 230 -25.22 -22.25 -23.32
N VAL A 231 -24.61 -22.80 -24.38
CA VAL A 231 -25.31 -23.43 -25.51
C VAL A 231 -26.13 -24.64 -25.05
N SER A 232 -25.55 -25.51 -24.23
CA SER A 232 -26.24 -26.68 -23.67
C SER A 232 -27.47 -26.26 -22.85
N VAL A 233 -27.30 -25.32 -21.93
CA VAL A 233 -28.38 -24.80 -21.08
C VAL A 233 -29.46 -24.14 -21.94
N GLY A 234 -29.10 -23.28 -22.89
CA GLY A 234 -30.04 -22.61 -23.78
C GLY A 234 -30.87 -23.59 -24.61
N LEU A 235 -30.22 -24.55 -25.27
CA LEU A 235 -30.89 -25.55 -26.12
C LEU A 235 -31.81 -26.50 -25.35
N ASN A 236 -31.49 -26.78 -24.07
CA ASN A 236 -32.35 -27.57 -23.19
C ASN A 236 -33.54 -26.77 -22.67
N THR A 237 -33.32 -25.49 -22.35
CA THR A 237 -34.35 -24.57 -21.83
C THR A 237 -35.45 -24.34 -22.86
N PHE A 238 -35.06 -24.00 -24.09
CA PHE A 238 -36.01 -23.65 -25.16
C PHE A 238 -36.45 -24.87 -25.98
N ARG A 239 -36.51 -26.06 -25.37
CA ARG A 239 -36.95 -27.27 -26.05
C ARG A 239 -38.49 -27.30 -26.20
N GLY A 240 -38.95 -26.98 -27.41
CA GLY A 240 -40.36 -27.04 -27.80
C GLY A 240 -41.04 -25.66 -27.78
N PRO A 241 -42.38 -25.60 -27.96
CA PRO A 241 -43.08 -24.33 -28.11
C PRO A 241 -43.08 -23.50 -26.81
N PRO A 242 -43.18 -22.16 -26.91
CA PRO A 242 -43.17 -21.23 -25.77
C PRO A 242 -44.06 -21.59 -24.59
N ARG A 243 -45.26 -22.10 -24.89
CA ARG A 243 -46.24 -22.53 -23.90
C ARG A 243 -45.70 -23.60 -22.93
N LYS A 244 -44.72 -24.41 -23.33
CA LYS A 244 -44.15 -25.47 -22.47
C LYS A 244 -43.18 -24.93 -21.43
N TRP A 245 -42.37 -23.93 -21.76
CA TRP A 245 -41.36 -23.39 -20.86
C TRP A 245 -41.86 -22.15 -20.08
N LEU A 246 -42.86 -21.42 -20.61
CA LEU A 246 -43.65 -20.45 -19.83
C LEU A 246 -44.70 -21.10 -18.94
N GLY A 247 -44.88 -22.43 -19.03
CA GLY A 247 -45.81 -23.15 -18.18
C GLY A 247 -45.36 -23.06 -16.71
N PRO A 248 -46.30 -22.96 -15.75
CA PRO A 248 -45.96 -22.67 -14.37
C PRO A 248 -45.09 -23.77 -13.72
N ARG A 249 -45.14 -25.01 -14.25
CA ARG A 249 -44.26 -26.12 -13.83
C ARG A 249 -42.78 -25.90 -14.11
N LYS A 250 -42.47 -25.12 -15.16
CA LYS A 250 -41.12 -24.93 -15.71
C LYS A 250 -40.65 -23.50 -15.64
N LEU A 251 -41.51 -22.57 -15.25
CA LEU A 251 -41.20 -21.14 -15.21
C LEU A 251 -39.97 -20.86 -14.34
N GLY A 252 -39.94 -21.38 -13.10
CA GLY A 252 -38.79 -21.19 -12.21
C GLY A 252 -37.47 -21.67 -12.81
N GLY A 253 -37.41 -22.93 -13.26
CA GLY A 253 -36.22 -23.47 -13.92
C GLY A 253 -35.84 -22.75 -15.22
N THR A 254 -36.82 -22.28 -15.99
CA THR A 254 -36.60 -21.50 -17.21
C THR A 254 -35.97 -20.15 -16.88
N VAL A 255 -36.51 -19.45 -15.87
CA VAL A 255 -35.98 -18.17 -15.39
C VAL A 255 -34.54 -18.37 -14.87
N THR A 256 -34.28 -19.41 -14.07
CA THR A 256 -32.91 -19.73 -13.63
C THR A 256 -31.95 -19.95 -14.79
N HIS A 257 -32.35 -20.71 -15.81
CA HIS A 257 -31.50 -20.94 -16.97
C HIS A 257 -31.28 -19.69 -17.82
N VAL A 258 -32.30 -18.83 -17.99
CA VAL A 258 -32.15 -17.53 -18.66
C VAL A 258 -31.14 -16.67 -17.90
N GLY A 259 -31.22 -16.63 -16.57
CA GLY A 259 -30.24 -15.94 -15.74
C GLY A 259 -28.82 -16.48 -15.90
N LEU A 260 -28.65 -17.81 -15.93
CA LEU A 260 -27.35 -18.45 -16.18
C LEU A 260 -26.79 -18.10 -17.57
N VAL A 261 -27.61 -18.16 -18.62
CA VAL A 261 -27.18 -17.78 -19.98
C VAL A 261 -26.82 -16.30 -20.04
N ALA A 262 -27.62 -15.42 -19.45
CA ALA A 262 -27.30 -13.99 -19.36
C ALA A 262 -25.96 -13.77 -18.64
N MET A 263 -25.72 -14.45 -17.52
CA MET A 263 -24.46 -14.38 -16.78
C MET A 263 -23.25 -14.82 -17.62
N LEU A 264 -23.38 -15.93 -18.35
CA LEU A 264 -22.31 -16.44 -19.23
C LEU A 264 -22.06 -15.51 -20.43
N LEU A 265 -23.11 -14.93 -21.01
CA LEU A 265 -23.00 -13.92 -22.06
C LEU A 265 -22.35 -12.63 -21.54
N GLY A 266 -22.72 -12.19 -20.35
CA GLY A 266 -22.11 -11.04 -19.66
C GLY A 266 -20.63 -11.26 -19.43
N GLY A 267 -20.23 -12.41 -18.87
CA GLY A 267 -18.82 -12.77 -18.70
C GLY A 267 -18.05 -12.88 -20.03
N GLY A 268 -18.70 -13.39 -21.08
CA GLY A 268 -18.14 -13.38 -22.43
C GLY A 268 -17.92 -11.95 -22.98
N LEU A 269 -18.88 -11.06 -22.77
CA LEU A 269 -18.76 -9.65 -23.15
C LEU A 269 -17.64 -8.95 -22.36
N SER A 270 -17.57 -9.16 -21.04
CA SER A 270 -16.47 -8.69 -20.20
C SER A 270 -15.12 -9.18 -20.72
N LYS A 271 -14.99 -10.46 -21.07
CA LYS A 271 -13.74 -11.00 -21.63
C LYS A 271 -13.30 -10.31 -22.93
N LEU A 272 -14.26 -9.89 -23.76
CA LEU A 272 -13.98 -9.30 -25.07
C LEU A 272 -13.76 -7.78 -25.02
N GLN A 273 -14.42 -7.08 -24.10
CA GLN A 273 -14.49 -5.61 -24.11
C GLN A 273 -14.02 -4.95 -22.83
N SER A 274 -13.71 -5.71 -21.77
CA SER A 274 -13.27 -5.08 -20.53
C SER A 274 -11.88 -4.48 -20.66
N GLU A 275 -11.77 -3.25 -20.19
CA GLU A 275 -10.50 -2.57 -19.99
C GLU A 275 -10.38 -2.19 -18.53
N ARG A 276 -9.22 -2.44 -17.95
CA ARG A 276 -8.90 -2.11 -16.57
C ARG A 276 -7.53 -1.47 -16.53
N GLY A 277 -7.29 -0.61 -15.55
CA GLY A 277 -6.00 0.05 -15.39
C GLY A 277 -6.01 1.07 -14.28
N ILE A 278 -4.95 1.88 -14.24
CA ILE A 278 -4.80 2.96 -13.26
C ILE A 278 -4.52 4.28 -13.97
N MET A 279 -5.13 5.34 -13.46
CA MET A 279 -4.93 6.71 -13.87
C MET A 279 -4.30 7.47 -12.72
N HIS A 280 -3.14 8.07 -12.98
CA HIS A 280 -2.40 8.87 -12.01
C HIS A 280 -2.81 10.33 -12.13
N LEU A 281 -3.50 10.86 -11.13
CA LEU A 281 -3.92 12.26 -11.07
C LEU A 281 -3.19 12.99 -9.93
N ASP A 282 -2.91 14.27 -10.14
CA ASP A 282 -2.39 15.17 -9.12
C ASP A 282 -3.23 16.45 -9.12
N LEU A 283 -3.49 17.02 -7.93
CA LEU A 283 -4.27 18.26 -7.77
C LEU A 283 -3.69 19.46 -8.53
N ARG A 284 -2.39 19.44 -8.79
CA ARG A 284 -1.65 20.51 -9.49
C ARG A 284 -1.71 20.36 -11.01
N GLU A 285 -2.16 19.21 -11.50
CA GLU A 285 -2.19 18.89 -12.93
C GLU A 285 -3.60 19.07 -13.51
N GLY A 286 -3.65 19.36 -14.82
CA GLY A 286 -4.90 19.42 -15.57
C GLY A 286 -5.57 18.05 -15.74
N PRO A 287 -6.82 18.02 -16.26
CA PRO A 287 -7.53 16.78 -16.46
C PRO A 287 -6.87 15.91 -17.54
N LYS A 288 -6.86 14.59 -17.34
CA LYS A 288 -6.25 13.59 -18.22
C LYS A 288 -7.31 12.68 -18.85
N ASN A 289 -7.08 12.22 -20.07
CA ASN A 289 -7.92 11.19 -20.70
C ASN A 289 -7.20 9.85 -20.88
N GLU A 290 -5.92 9.75 -20.53
CA GLU A 290 -5.14 8.52 -20.66
C GLU A 290 -4.97 7.81 -19.31
N TYR A 291 -4.95 6.48 -19.35
CA TYR A 291 -4.64 5.62 -18.20
C TYR A 291 -3.73 4.46 -18.61
N PHE A 292 -3.03 3.89 -17.63
CA PHE A 292 -2.16 2.73 -17.80
C PHE A 292 -3.00 1.46 -17.73
N ARG A 293 -3.28 0.87 -18.89
CA ARG A 293 -4.06 -0.34 -19.03
C ARG A 293 -3.29 -1.51 -18.39
N TYR A 294 -3.99 -2.31 -17.60
CA TYR A 294 -3.43 -3.43 -16.83
C TYR A 294 -2.26 -3.04 -15.92
N TYR A 295 -2.25 -1.79 -15.44
CA TYR A 295 -1.19 -1.24 -14.59
C TYR A 295 0.20 -1.19 -15.25
N ASP A 296 0.25 -1.29 -16.58
CA ASP A 296 1.48 -1.19 -17.36
C ASP A 296 1.60 0.21 -17.99
N SER A 297 2.63 0.94 -17.59
CA SER A 297 2.90 2.31 -18.08
C SER A 297 3.19 2.37 -19.59
N ALA A 298 3.62 1.25 -20.20
CA ALA A 298 3.83 1.14 -21.64
C ALA A 298 2.52 0.95 -22.41
N LYS A 299 1.46 0.45 -21.75
CA LYS A 299 0.14 0.20 -22.37
C LYS A 299 -0.83 1.31 -22.01
N ARG A 300 -0.84 2.40 -22.79
CA ARG A 300 -1.78 3.50 -22.58
C ARG A 300 -3.09 3.28 -23.33
N SER A 301 -4.20 3.58 -22.68
CA SER A 301 -5.53 3.65 -23.31
C SER A 301 -6.14 5.03 -23.06
N ALA A 302 -6.89 5.55 -24.03
CA ALA A 302 -7.53 6.86 -23.97
C ALA A 302 -9.05 6.72 -23.83
N MET A 303 -9.62 7.48 -22.89
CA MET A 303 -11.06 7.64 -22.72
C MET A 303 -11.62 8.69 -23.69
N PRO A 304 -12.92 8.61 -24.04
CA PRO A 304 -13.56 9.61 -24.89
C PRO A 304 -13.94 10.92 -24.17
N PHE A 305 -13.37 11.16 -22.98
CA PHE A 305 -13.53 12.32 -22.12
C PHE A 305 -12.30 12.43 -21.21
N TRP A 306 -12.13 13.56 -20.54
CA TRP A 306 -11.03 13.80 -19.60
C TRP A 306 -11.56 13.79 -18.17
N VAL A 307 -10.72 13.34 -17.23
CA VAL A 307 -11.00 13.31 -15.81
C VAL A 307 -9.95 14.14 -15.08
N GLY A 308 -10.41 15.07 -14.25
CA GLY A 308 -9.57 15.88 -13.37
C GLY A 308 -9.77 15.51 -11.90
N LEU A 309 -8.78 15.84 -11.07
CA LEU A 309 -8.85 15.71 -9.62
C LEU A 309 -9.16 17.10 -9.05
N ASP A 310 -10.38 17.29 -8.55
CA ASP A 310 -10.79 18.57 -7.94
C ASP A 310 -10.31 18.66 -6.49
N ARG A 311 -10.38 17.55 -5.75
CA ARG A 311 -9.95 17.45 -4.35
C ARG A 311 -9.41 16.06 -4.05
N PHE A 312 -8.46 16.00 -3.14
CA PHE A 312 -7.93 14.75 -2.62
C PHE A 312 -7.45 14.97 -1.19
N ALA A 313 -7.79 14.03 -0.33
CA ALA A 313 -7.26 13.97 1.02
C ALA A 313 -7.23 12.52 1.51
N ARG A 314 -6.41 12.30 2.53
CA ARG A 314 -6.38 11.08 3.32
C ARG A 314 -6.58 11.44 4.79
N LYS A 315 -7.29 10.59 5.51
CA LYS A 315 -7.29 10.59 6.97
C LYS A 315 -6.40 9.46 7.43
N GLU A 316 -5.30 9.84 8.06
CA GLU A 316 -4.38 8.92 8.69
C GLU A 316 -4.87 8.51 10.08
N TRP A 317 -4.30 7.43 10.61
CA TRP A 317 -4.58 7.02 11.97
C TRP A 317 -3.94 8.00 12.95
N LYS A 318 -4.77 8.62 13.80
CA LYS A 318 -4.34 9.42 14.94
C LYS A 318 -3.69 8.49 15.97
N GLN A 319 -2.39 8.61 16.17
CA GLN A 319 -1.62 7.70 17.01
C GLN A 319 -0.83 8.43 18.09
N LEU A 320 -0.64 7.74 19.20
CA LEU A 320 0.20 8.16 20.32
C LEU A 320 1.37 7.18 20.45
N GLU A 321 2.59 7.67 20.53
CA GLU A 321 3.71 6.93 21.06
C GLU A 321 3.99 7.37 22.51
N VAL A 322 4.40 6.41 23.33
CA VAL A 322 4.92 6.68 24.67
C VAL A 322 6.38 6.26 24.67
N HIS A 323 7.27 7.15 25.07
CA HIS A 323 8.72 6.94 25.06
C HIS A 323 9.20 6.81 26.50
N PHE A 324 9.95 5.77 26.83
CA PHE A 324 10.57 5.59 28.15
C PHE A 324 12.11 5.72 28.02
N PRO A 325 12.66 6.94 28.00
CA PRO A 325 14.05 7.19 27.59
C PRO A 325 15.09 6.47 28.46
N ASN A 326 14.81 6.29 29.75
CA ASN A 326 15.75 5.69 30.71
C ASN A 326 15.81 4.16 30.66
N GLU A 327 14.96 3.51 29.87
CA GLU A 327 14.83 2.05 29.87
C GLU A 327 15.79 1.35 28.88
N GLY A 328 16.51 2.12 28.06
CA GLY A 328 17.50 1.60 27.11
C GLY A 328 16.91 0.62 26.09
N LEU A 329 15.62 0.78 25.76
CA LEU A 329 14.98 -0.06 24.76
C LEU A 329 15.50 0.31 23.37
N THR A 330 16.01 -0.67 22.64
CA THR A 330 16.46 -0.51 21.26
C THR A 330 15.31 -0.58 20.26
N SER A 331 14.15 -1.10 20.66
CA SER A 331 12.97 -1.22 19.81
C SER A 331 12.22 0.10 19.69
N THR A 332 11.70 0.40 18.50
CA THR A 332 10.72 1.46 18.27
C THR A 332 9.56 1.32 19.27
N PRO A 333 9.14 2.42 19.93
CA PRO A 333 8.00 2.37 20.83
C PRO A 333 6.74 1.96 20.07
N PRO A 334 5.79 1.24 20.71
CA PRO A 334 4.52 0.93 20.10
C PRO A 334 3.71 2.21 19.91
N SER A 335 2.89 2.22 18.86
CA SER A 335 1.99 3.32 18.54
C SER A 335 0.54 2.90 18.82
N TYR A 336 -0.18 3.71 19.58
CA TYR A 336 -1.55 3.43 20.02
C TYR A 336 -2.55 4.25 19.19
N THR A 337 -3.45 3.58 18.47
CA THR A 337 -4.57 4.24 17.76
C THR A 337 -5.54 4.92 18.74
N LEU A 338 -5.91 6.17 18.51
CA LEU A 338 -6.72 6.92 19.47
C LEU A 338 -8.20 6.99 19.09
N TRP A 339 -9.08 6.93 20.08
CA TRP A 339 -10.49 7.32 19.99
C TRP A 339 -10.93 7.96 21.33
N PRO A 340 -11.94 8.84 21.36
CA PRO A 340 -12.41 9.44 22.60
C PRO A 340 -12.86 8.38 23.61
N GLY A 341 -12.42 8.52 24.86
CA GLY A 341 -12.66 7.56 25.93
C GLY A 341 -11.71 6.36 25.96
N ARG A 342 -10.75 6.23 25.02
CA ARG A 342 -9.72 5.19 25.11
C ARG A 342 -8.86 5.39 26.35
N GLU A 343 -8.67 4.33 27.12
CA GLU A 343 -7.72 4.28 28.24
C GLU A 343 -6.54 3.37 27.89
N LEU A 344 -5.34 3.81 28.25
CA LEU A 344 -4.10 3.05 28.12
C LEU A 344 -3.48 2.91 29.51
N GLU A 345 -3.25 1.67 29.94
CA GLU A 345 -2.55 1.35 31.19
C GLU A 345 -1.13 0.91 30.88
N LEU A 346 -0.16 1.64 31.41
CA LEU A 346 1.25 1.55 31.05
C LEU A 346 2.13 1.57 32.31
N ASP A 347 3.41 1.26 32.13
CA ASP A 347 4.45 1.32 33.17
C ASP A 347 4.06 0.57 34.45
N TYR A 348 3.73 -0.72 34.31
CA TYR A 348 3.27 -1.56 35.40
C TYR A 348 4.33 -1.70 36.50
N VAL A 349 3.90 -1.49 37.75
CA VAL A 349 4.72 -1.60 38.95
C VAL A 349 4.27 -2.82 39.74
N THR A 350 5.23 -3.65 40.13
CA THR A 350 5.02 -4.78 41.05
C THR A 350 4.73 -4.26 42.46
N LYS A 351 3.60 -4.64 43.05
CA LYS A 351 3.27 -4.37 44.46
C LYS A 351 4.02 -5.32 45.39
N GLU A 352 3.99 -5.04 46.70
CA GLU A 352 4.57 -5.90 47.75
C GLU A 352 3.98 -7.32 47.74
N ASP A 353 2.73 -7.49 47.31
CA ASP A 353 2.05 -8.79 47.20
C ASP A 353 2.36 -9.55 45.89
N GLY A 354 3.21 -8.99 45.03
CA GLY A 354 3.57 -9.54 43.72
C GLY A 354 2.57 -9.24 42.60
N SER A 355 1.42 -8.63 42.90
CA SER A 355 0.47 -8.20 41.86
C SER A 355 0.99 -6.98 41.10
N GLN A 356 0.60 -6.84 39.83
CA GLN A 356 0.96 -5.70 38.99
C GLN A 356 -0.15 -4.64 39.06
N ARG A 357 0.22 -3.36 39.05
CA ARG A 357 -0.69 -2.23 38.82
C ARG A 357 -0.09 -1.24 37.82
N PRO A 358 -0.87 -0.47 37.05
CA PRO A 358 -0.31 0.57 36.21
C PRO A 358 0.37 1.66 37.04
N GLY A 359 1.54 2.10 36.61
CA GLY A 359 2.21 3.31 37.08
C GLY A 359 1.77 4.55 36.31
N LEU A 360 1.25 4.35 35.10
CA LEU A 360 0.76 5.39 34.20
C LEU A 360 -0.58 4.96 33.59
N ARG A 361 -1.59 5.83 33.64
CA ARG A 361 -2.86 5.68 32.92
C ARG A 361 -3.07 6.91 32.05
N LEU A 362 -3.29 6.70 30.75
CA LEU A 362 -3.59 7.75 29.79
C LEU A 362 -5.04 7.61 29.35
N ARG A 363 -5.84 8.67 29.44
CA ARG A 363 -7.23 8.68 28.98
C ARG A 363 -7.44 9.73 27.91
N VAL A 364 -7.88 9.31 26.73
CA VAL A 364 -8.21 10.21 25.62
C VAL A 364 -9.51 10.93 25.93
N LEU A 365 -9.44 12.23 26.18
CA LEU A 365 -10.63 13.05 26.48
C LEU A 365 -11.30 13.53 25.19
N GLU A 366 -10.51 14.00 24.24
CA GLU A 366 -10.98 14.62 23.01
C GLU A 366 -9.98 14.39 21.86
N LEU A 367 -10.51 14.17 20.65
CA LEU A 367 -9.74 14.17 19.41
C LEU A 367 -10.37 15.16 18.45
N ALA A 368 -9.77 16.34 18.32
CA ALA A 368 -10.26 17.37 17.40
C ALA A 368 -9.80 17.07 15.97
N ASP A 369 -10.69 17.26 15.00
CA ASP A 369 -10.35 17.16 13.58
C ASP A 369 -9.56 18.38 13.09
N GLU A 370 -9.62 19.53 13.75
CA GLU A 370 -8.80 20.69 13.42
C GLU A 370 -8.23 21.31 14.70
N ALA A 371 -6.91 21.52 14.71
CA ALA A 371 -6.19 22.21 15.76
C ALA A 371 -5.36 23.35 15.15
N ARG A 372 -5.49 24.53 15.75
CA ARG A 372 -4.66 25.69 15.43
C ARG A 372 -3.52 25.74 16.44
N VAL A 373 -2.30 25.59 15.94
CA VAL A 373 -1.08 25.74 16.74
C VAL A 373 -0.55 27.15 16.54
N ARG A 374 -0.41 27.90 17.63
CA ARG A 374 0.21 29.24 17.63
C ARG A 374 1.65 29.15 18.17
N PRO A 375 2.53 30.10 17.79
CA PRO A 375 3.85 30.21 18.39
C PRO A 375 3.75 30.18 19.92
N PRO A 376 4.52 29.33 20.61
CA PRO A 376 4.44 29.21 22.06
C PRO A 376 4.97 30.49 22.70
N ASP A 377 4.36 30.83 23.84
CA ASP A 377 4.97 31.83 24.69
C ASP A 377 6.16 31.19 25.40
N VAL A 378 7.23 31.96 25.54
CA VAL A 378 8.47 31.49 26.15
C VAL A 378 8.82 32.42 27.28
N ARG A 379 9.03 31.83 28.44
CA ARG A 379 9.43 32.55 29.63
C ARG A 379 10.52 31.79 30.37
N GLU A 380 11.23 32.50 31.22
CA GLU A 380 12.16 31.90 32.17
C GLU A 380 11.37 31.01 33.14
N ALA A 381 11.92 29.83 33.42
CA ALA A 381 11.40 28.89 34.39
C ALA A 381 11.59 29.44 35.81
N GLY A 382 10.51 29.50 36.58
CA GLY A 382 10.56 29.71 38.01
C GLY A 382 10.73 28.39 38.76
N GLU A 383 10.94 28.47 40.07
CA GLU A 383 11.03 27.28 40.95
C GLU A 383 9.78 26.38 40.85
N ALA A 384 8.61 26.96 40.57
CA ALA A 384 7.35 26.24 40.46
C ALA A 384 7.21 25.39 39.18
N ASP A 385 7.96 25.71 38.13
CA ASP A 385 7.89 24.98 36.86
C ASP A 385 8.62 23.64 36.95
N GLY A 386 9.63 23.57 37.83
CA GLY A 386 10.45 22.38 38.07
C GLY A 386 10.98 21.80 36.76
N SER A 387 10.53 20.60 36.44
CA SER A 387 10.89 19.81 35.27
C SER A 387 10.11 20.13 33.99
N GLN A 388 9.18 21.09 34.01
CA GLN A 388 8.63 21.64 32.76
C GLN A 388 9.66 22.52 32.03
N ALA A 389 10.74 22.86 32.71
CA ALA A 389 11.81 23.64 32.14
C ALA A 389 12.62 22.79 31.15
N LEU A 390 12.82 23.33 29.95
CA LEU A 390 13.51 22.67 28.85
C LEU A 390 15.03 22.87 28.88
N GLY A 391 15.54 23.57 29.89
CA GLY A 391 16.91 24.06 29.89
C GLY A 391 17.06 25.32 29.02
N PRO A 392 18.29 25.65 28.62
CA PRO A 392 18.58 26.88 27.91
C PRO A 392 17.91 26.92 26.54
N LEU A 393 17.33 28.07 26.20
CA LEU A 393 16.67 28.27 24.91
C LEU A 393 16.89 29.69 24.39
N ALA A 394 17.14 29.83 23.09
CA ALA A 394 17.04 31.10 22.38
C ALA A 394 15.78 31.12 21.52
N LYS A 395 14.94 32.15 21.70
CA LYS A 395 13.77 32.42 20.85
C LYS A 395 14.18 33.43 19.79
N LEU A 396 14.09 33.04 18.53
CA LEU A 396 14.41 33.86 17.37
C LEU A 396 13.18 34.02 16.48
N THR A 397 13.20 35.02 15.60
CA THR A 397 12.27 35.17 14.48
C THR A 397 13.08 35.25 13.19
N LEU A 398 12.82 34.33 12.28
CA LEU A 398 13.31 34.36 10.92
C LEU A 398 12.32 35.12 10.06
N THR A 399 12.73 36.20 9.42
CA THR A 399 11.95 36.91 8.41
C THR A 399 12.53 36.59 7.04
N LEU A 400 11.75 35.85 6.25
CA LEU A 400 12.11 35.53 4.87
C LEU A 400 11.70 36.67 3.94
N PRO A 401 12.54 37.01 2.93
CA PRO A 401 12.10 37.89 1.85
C PRO A 401 10.97 37.20 1.07
N ALA A 402 10.03 37.98 0.52
CA ALA A 402 8.85 37.45 -0.19
C ALA A 402 9.22 36.46 -1.31
N GLU A 403 10.35 36.70 -2.01
CA GLU A 403 10.84 35.85 -3.10
C GLU A 403 11.27 34.44 -2.64
N GLU A 404 11.65 34.26 -1.37
CA GLU A 404 12.09 32.96 -0.83
C GLU A 404 10.95 32.13 -0.22
N VAL A 405 9.80 32.75 0.08
CA VAL A 405 8.66 32.06 0.69
C VAL A 405 8.08 30.98 -0.24
N ASP A 406 8.14 31.23 -1.56
CA ASP A 406 7.68 30.28 -2.60
C ASP A 406 8.45 28.95 -2.60
N HIS A 407 9.65 28.91 -2.02
CA HIS A 407 10.45 27.68 -1.90
C HIS A 407 10.24 26.94 -0.57
N VAL A 408 9.63 27.58 0.43
CA VAL A 408 9.42 27.01 1.77
C VAL A 408 8.04 26.38 1.91
N ASP A 409 7.03 26.95 1.25
CA ASP A 409 5.68 26.39 1.25
C ASP A 409 5.47 25.42 0.08
N GLU A 410 4.64 24.40 0.29
CA GLU A 410 4.26 23.48 -0.80
C GLU A 410 3.73 24.32 -1.99
N PRO A 411 4.30 24.14 -3.20
CA PRO A 411 3.86 24.89 -4.38
C PRO A 411 2.37 24.63 -4.64
N GLY A 412 1.55 25.68 -4.51
CA GLY A 412 0.10 25.65 -4.75
C GLY A 412 -0.81 26.17 -3.63
N SER A 413 -0.28 26.68 -2.51
CA SER A 413 -1.12 27.21 -1.41
C SER A 413 -1.89 28.50 -1.77
N GLY A 414 -1.56 29.17 -2.87
CA GLY A 414 -2.38 30.26 -3.45
C GLY A 414 -2.53 31.52 -2.58
N HIS A 415 -1.72 31.66 -1.53
CA HIS A 415 -1.71 32.82 -0.66
C HIS A 415 -0.63 33.83 -1.12
N ASP A 416 -1.00 35.12 -1.15
CA ASP A 416 -0.09 36.24 -1.40
C ASP A 416 0.83 36.38 -0.19
N HIS A 417 2.03 35.79 -0.28
CA HIS A 417 2.95 35.71 0.84
C HIS A 417 3.82 36.96 0.89
N GLY A 418 3.35 37.96 1.63
CA GLY A 418 4.25 38.97 2.18
C GLY A 418 5.40 38.31 2.99
N PRO A 419 6.38 39.10 3.47
CA PRO A 419 7.47 38.57 4.29
C PRO A 419 6.92 37.69 5.42
N LYS A 420 7.35 36.43 5.45
CA LYS A 420 6.88 35.43 6.40
C LYS A 420 7.79 35.45 7.62
N GLU A 421 7.23 35.79 8.77
CA GLU A 421 7.89 35.68 10.06
C GLU A 421 7.68 34.26 10.61
N MET A 422 8.79 33.55 10.83
CA MET A 422 8.80 32.19 11.39
C MET A 422 9.57 32.20 12.70
N PRO A 423 8.96 31.82 13.83
CA PRO A 423 9.70 31.72 15.07
C PRO A 423 10.61 30.48 15.03
N VAL A 424 11.85 30.65 15.47
CA VAL A 424 12.87 29.60 15.54
C VAL A 424 13.29 29.46 17.00
N PHE A 425 13.34 28.23 17.49
CA PHE A 425 13.76 27.92 18.86
C PHE A 425 15.05 27.12 18.80
N LEU A 426 16.11 27.65 19.40
CA LEU A 426 17.41 26.98 19.46
C LEU A 426 17.74 26.57 20.89
N ALA A 427 18.07 25.30 21.09
CA ALA A 427 18.50 24.74 22.37
C ALA A 427 19.92 24.17 22.20
N PRO A 428 20.85 24.30 23.15
CA PRO A 428 22.24 23.83 22.98
C PRO A 428 22.39 22.33 22.71
N THR A 429 21.35 21.52 22.96
CA THR A 429 21.35 20.07 22.78
C THR A 429 20.14 19.62 21.96
N GLY A 430 20.26 18.44 21.36
CA GLY A 430 19.17 17.82 20.59
C GLY A 430 19.04 18.29 19.15
N GLN A 431 17.87 18.06 18.54
CA GLN A 431 17.62 18.34 17.12
C GLN A 431 17.57 19.85 16.80
N ASN A 432 17.22 20.68 17.79
CA ASN A 432 17.15 22.13 17.66
C ASN A 432 18.48 22.83 18.04
N ALA A 433 19.58 22.08 18.08
CA ALA A 433 20.92 22.64 18.33
C ALA A 433 21.43 23.52 17.21
N HIS A 434 20.91 23.37 16.00
CA HIS A 434 21.31 24.18 14.87
C HIS A 434 20.10 24.55 14.01
N PHE A 435 20.21 25.72 13.39
CA PHE A 435 19.30 26.27 12.41
C PHE A 435 20.10 26.70 11.19
N PHE A 436 19.51 26.59 10.01
CA PHE A 436 20.13 27.00 8.76
C PHE A 436 19.17 27.85 7.96
N ASP A 437 19.74 28.80 7.25
CA ASP A 437 18.99 29.68 6.36
C ASP A 437 18.30 28.87 5.25
N PRO A 438 17.00 29.08 4.97
CA PRO A 438 16.34 28.45 3.84
C PRO A 438 16.98 28.78 2.49
N GLY A 439 17.56 29.99 2.34
CA GLY A 439 18.38 30.39 1.20
C GLY A 439 19.80 29.80 1.20
N TRP A 440 20.17 29.03 2.23
CA TRP A 440 21.48 28.43 2.43
C TRP A 440 22.63 29.44 2.49
N GLY A 441 22.37 30.65 3.02
CA GLY A 441 23.37 31.71 3.20
C GLY A 441 24.18 31.65 4.50
N PHE A 442 23.67 30.99 5.55
CA PHE A 442 24.38 30.81 6.83
C PHE A 442 23.88 29.59 7.61
N ARG A 443 24.64 29.22 8.66
CA ARG A 443 24.25 28.23 9.68
C ARG A 443 24.47 28.79 11.08
N VAL A 444 23.54 28.57 11.99
CA VAL A 444 23.62 28.98 13.39
C VAL A 444 23.54 27.75 14.29
N MET A 445 24.46 27.59 15.23
CA MET A 445 24.39 26.59 16.31
C MET A 445 24.20 27.28 17.66
N ALA A 446 23.37 26.73 18.53
CA ALA A 446 23.20 27.22 19.89
C ALA A 446 24.30 26.71 20.82
N HIS A 447 24.78 27.60 21.69
CA HIS A 447 25.66 27.29 22.80
C HIS A 447 25.18 28.02 24.06
N HIS A 448 25.25 27.35 25.21
CA HIS A 448 24.95 27.95 26.50
C HIS A 448 25.91 27.43 27.55
N GLY A 449 26.34 28.32 28.45
CA GLY A 449 27.18 27.97 29.59
C GLY A 449 28.67 28.27 29.39
N GLY A 450 29.50 27.71 30.27
CA GLY A 450 30.92 28.10 30.40
C GLY A 450 31.92 27.37 29.49
N GLY A 451 31.46 26.57 28.52
CA GLY A 451 32.32 25.94 27.52
C GLY A 451 32.90 26.96 26.53
N ALA A 452 33.98 26.59 25.85
CA ALA A 452 34.50 27.41 24.75
C ALA A 452 33.64 27.19 23.51
N ALA A 453 32.76 28.14 23.21
CA ALA A 453 31.88 28.11 22.02
C ALA A 453 32.66 27.93 20.70
N GLU A 454 33.94 28.34 20.68
CA GLU A 454 34.87 28.15 19.57
C GLU A 454 35.15 26.66 19.25
N GLU A 455 35.01 25.76 20.24
CA GLU A 455 35.20 24.31 20.06
C GLU A 455 34.06 23.64 19.29
N LEU A 456 32.93 24.33 19.10
CA LEU A 456 31.81 23.83 18.29
C LEU A 456 32.07 23.96 16.78
N PHE A 457 33.01 24.80 16.37
CA PHE A 457 33.39 24.86 14.95
C PHE A 457 34.16 23.60 14.55
N PRO A 458 33.91 23.06 13.34
CA PRO A 458 34.64 21.90 12.87
C PRO A 458 36.15 22.19 12.84
N VAL A 459 36.94 21.34 13.50
CA VAL A 459 38.39 21.41 13.45
C VAL A 459 38.89 20.67 12.20
N ALA A 460 39.73 21.32 11.41
CA ALA A 460 40.39 20.65 10.29
C ALA A 460 41.39 19.62 10.83
N ASP A 461 40.99 18.35 10.84
CA ASP A 461 41.79 17.20 11.31
C ASP A 461 42.67 16.59 10.20
N GLY A 462 42.56 17.10 8.97
CA GLY A 462 43.26 16.61 7.79
C GLY A 462 42.62 15.41 7.11
N GLN A 463 41.48 14.89 7.60
CA GLN A 463 40.73 13.78 7.00
C GLN A 463 39.75 14.23 5.92
N GLY A 464 39.67 15.55 5.67
CA GLY A 464 38.70 16.15 4.76
C GLY A 464 37.45 16.65 5.49
N PRO A 465 36.42 17.12 4.78
CA PRO A 465 35.20 17.57 5.41
C PRO A 465 34.33 16.37 5.85
N LEU A 466 33.90 16.38 7.11
CA LEU A 466 32.95 15.42 7.66
C LEU A 466 31.58 15.62 7.00
N LEU A 467 31.12 14.63 6.24
CA LEU A 467 29.84 14.72 5.52
C LEU A 467 28.64 14.37 6.43
N GLY A 468 28.82 13.43 7.35
CA GLY A 468 27.72 12.86 8.10
C GLY A 468 28.10 11.62 8.92
N GLU A 469 27.08 10.86 9.27
CA GLU A 469 27.19 9.58 9.96
C GLU A 469 26.63 8.47 9.06
N LEU A 470 27.39 7.38 8.90
CA LEU A 470 26.98 6.17 8.20
C LEU A 470 26.68 5.07 9.22
N SER A 471 25.43 4.63 9.24
CA SER A 471 24.91 3.51 10.02
C SER A 471 25.03 2.22 9.21
N LEU A 472 25.66 1.19 9.77
CA LEU A 472 26.02 -0.05 9.10
C LEU A 472 25.51 -1.25 9.91
N ARG A 473 24.75 -2.16 9.29
CA ARG A 473 24.27 -3.42 9.92
C ARG A 473 24.40 -4.59 8.96
N VAL A 474 24.76 -5.79 9.45
CA VAL A 474 24.83 -7.00 8.65
C VAL A 474 23.90 -8.08 9.19
N ASP A 475 22.79 -8.29 8.48
CA ASP A 475 21.69 -9.15 8.94
C ASP A 475 22.12 -10.61 9.06
N LEU A 476 22.92 -11.08 8.11
CA LEU A 476 23.43 -12.46 8.07
C LEU A 476 24.42 -12.76 9.20
N ALA A 477 25.05 -11.74 9.79
CA ALA A 477 25.98 -11.89 10.91
C ALA A 477 25.27 -11.91 12.27
N GLY A 478 23.94 -11.70 12.30
CA GLY A 478 23.17 -11.59 13.53
C GLY A 478 23.37 -10.26 14.26
N ASP A 479 23.92 -9.24 13.59
CA ASP A 479 24.07 -7.91 14.16
C ASP A 479 22.70 -7.23 14.26
N VAL A 480 22.21 -7.08 15.49
CA VAL A 480 20.92 -6.41 15.74
C VAL A 480 21.10 -4.90 15.89
N VAL A 481 22.31 -4.44 16.22
CA VAL A 481 22.60 -3.02 16.50
C VAL A 481 23.46 -2.44 15.38
N PRO A 482 22.98 -1.41 14.66
CA PRO A 482 23.80 -0.76 13.66
C PRO A 482 25.00 -0.06 14.28
N ARG A 483 26.17 -0.22 13.66
CA ARG A 483 27.37 0.54 13.98
C ARG A 483 27.31 1.86 13.22
N THR A 484 27.33 2.97 13.95
CA THR A 484 27.39 4.31 13.36
C THR A 484 28.83 4.80 13.36
N VAL A 485 29.30 5.30 12.21
CA VAL A 485 30.64 5.89 12.07
C VAL A 485 30.55 7.27 11.39
N PRO A 486 31.34 8.27 11.82
CA PRO A 486 31.50 9.50 11.04
C PRO A 486 32.14 9.16 9.69
N ILE A 487 31.72 9.85 8.62
CA ILE A 487 32.24 9.59 7.26
C ILE A 487 32.69 10.86 6.53
N HIS A 488 33.85 10.75 5.89
CA HIS A 488 34.43 11.75 4.99
C HIS A 488 34.37 11.31 3.52
N LEU A 489 34.49 12.26 2.61
CA LEU A 489 34.57 11.94 1.18
C LEU A 489 35.86 11.16 0.88
N GLY A 490 35.74 10.01 0.23
CA GLY A 490 36.85 9.10 -0.06
C GLY A 490 37.21 8.15 1.08
N GLU A 491 36.55 8.23 2.23
CA GLU A 491 36.81 7.34 3.36
C GLU A 491 36.37 5.91 3.07
N THR A 492 37.18 4.94 3.52
CA THR A 492 36.91 3.50 3.43
C THR A 492 36.67 2.93 4.82
N VAL A 493 35.49 2.36 5.04
CA VAL A 493 35.06 1.76 6.30
C VAL A 493 35.00 0.24 6.17
N GLY A 494 35.71 -0.46 7.06
CA GLY A 494 35.57 -1.91 7.22
C GLY A 494 34.34 -2.26 8.06
N VAL A 495 33.52 -3.18 7.55
CA VAL A 495 32.25 -3.61 8.15
C VAL A 495 32.37 -5.08 8.58
N PRO A 496 31.70 -5.52 9.67
CA PRO A 496 31.57 -6.94 9.99
C PRO A 496 31.11 -7.77 8.80
N GLY A 497 31.49 -9.06 8.75
CA GLY A 497 31.20 -9.91 7.60
C GLY A 497 32.10 -9.68 6.39
N GLY A 498 33.18 -8.90 6.53
CA GLY A 498 34.21 -8.73 5.50
C GLY A 498 33.85 -7.74 4.39
N TYR A 499 32.79 -6.95 4.56
CA TYR A 499 32.46 -5.89 3.62
C TYR A 499 33.38 -4.68 3.80
N VAL A 500 33.68 -4.03 2.70
CA VAL A 500 34.42 -2.76 2.64
C VAL A 500 33.55 -1.73 1.93
N VAL A 501 33.23 -0.62 2.59
CA VAL A 501 32.39 0.45 2.05
C VAL A 501 33.24 1.69 1.86
N THR A 502 33.32 2.20 0.63
CA THR A 502 34.08 3.42 0.29
C THR A 502 33.14 4.52 -0.18
N VAL A 503 33.22 5.71 0.41
CA VAL A 503 32.39 6.87 0.03
C VAL A 503 32.98 7.53 -1.21
N GLU A 504 32.39 7.30 -2.39
CA GLU A 504 32.91 7.81 -3.66
C GLU A 504 32.52 9.26 -3.92
N ARG A 505 31.27 9.61 -3.62
CA ARG A 505 30.67 10.90 -3.96
C ARG A 505 29.59 11.26 -2.95
N ALA A 506 29.49 12.53 -2.61
CA ALA A 506 28.37 13.09 -1.85
C ALA A 506 27.50 13.96 -2.76
N VAL A 507 26.20 13.99 -2.49
CA VAL A 507 25.22 14.83 -3.18
C VAL A 507 24.38 15.54 -2.13
N ALA A 508 24.35 16.86 -2.16
CA ALA A 508 23.52 17.64 -1.24
C ALA A 508 22.05 17.62 -1.67
N HIS A 509 21.78 17.64 -2.97
CA HIS A 509 20.44 17.60 -3.53
C HIS A 509 20.28 16.46 -4.53
N PHE A 510 19.40 15.50 -4.20
CA PHE A 510 19.04 14.39 -5.07
C PHE A 510 17.53 14.31 -5.26
N ARG A 511 17.09 14.17 -6.51
CA ARG A 511 15.69 13.90 -6.84
C ARG A 511 15.59 13.00 -8.07
N LEU A 512 14.48 12.27 -8.18
CA LEU A 512 14.14 11.49 -9.37
C LEU A 512 13.09 12.25 -10.18
N GLU A 513 13.41 12.59 -11.42
CA GLU A 513 12.46 13.17 -12.36
C GLU A 513 12.21 12.20 -13.51
N ASN A 514 10.99 11.67 -13.61
CA ASN A 514 10.61 10.68 -14.63
C ASN A 514 11.56 9.45 -14.66
N GLY A 515 11.99 8.99 -13.48
CA GLY A 515 12.95 7.88 -13.35
C GLY A 515 14.40 8.23 -13.72
N THR A 516 14.68 9.48 -14.05
CA THR A 516 16.05 9.97 -14.29
C THR A 516 16.59 10.62 -13.03
N GLU A 517 17.82 10.29 -12.66
CA GLU A 517 18.52 10.93 -11.56
C GLU A 517 18.83 12.38 -11.91
N VAL A 518 18.38 13.30 -11.05
CA VAL A 518 18.71 14.72 -11.15
C VAL A 518 19.49 15.11 -9.91
N VAL A 519 20.73 15.53 -10.15
CA VAL A 519 21.69 15.92 -9.12
C VAL A 519 22.14 17.34 -9.42
N ASP A 520 22.29 18.17 -8.38
CA ASP A 520 22.95 19.46 -8.50
C ASP A 520 24.48 19.28 -8.52
N GLU A 521 25.12 19.67 -9.62
CA GLU A 521 26.57 19.48 -9.82
C GLU A 521 27.42 20.61 -9.22
N ARG A 522 26.79 21.66 -8.66
CA ARG A 522 27.55 22.73 -7.99
C ARG A 522 28.30 22.17 -6.77
N PRO A 523 29.39 22.83 -6.33
CA PRO A 523 30.12 22.44 -5.12
C PRO A 523 29.19 22.29 -3.91
N LEU A 524 29.47 21.32 -3.03
CA LEU A 524 28.62 21.02 -1.87
C LEU A 524 28.39 22.26 -0.99
N GLU A 525 29.39 23.14 -0.87
CA GLU A 525 29.24 24.38 -0.10
C GLU A 525 28.19 25.36 -0.65
N GLN A 526 27.80 25.23 -1.92
CA GLN A 526 26.85 26.12 -2.62
C GLN A 526 25.45 25.54 -2.76
N VAL A 527 25.25 24.27 -2.38
CA VAL A 527 23.99 23.55 -2.59
C VAL A 527 23.36 23.24 -1.25
N ARG A 528 22.09 23.64 -1.09
CA ARG A 528 21.30 23.29 0.08
C ARG A 528 21.08 21.76 0.15
N PRO A 529 21.26 21.12 1.31
CA PRO A 529 21.06 19.69 1.46
C PRO A 529 19.57 19.35 1.49
N ASP A 530 18.96 19.29 0.32
CA ASP A 530 17.56 18.92 0.11
C ASP A 530 17.49 17.48 -0.43
N ASN A 531 17.23 16.52 0.47
CA ASN A 531 17.41 15.07 0.25
C ASN A 531 18.88 14.68 -0.04
N PRO A 532 19.79 14.94 0.92
CA PRO A 532 21.20 14.62 0.75
C PRO A 532 21.46 13.12 0.77
N GLY A 533 22.56 12.71 0.14
CA GLY A 533 23.00 11.33 0.12
C GLY A 533 24.45 11.14 -0.27
N ILE A 534 24.88 9.89 -0.25
CA ILE A 534 26.22 9.46 -0.65
C ILE A 534 26.14 8.29 -1.62
N TRP A 535 27.00 8.31 -2.63
CA TRP A 535 27.34 7.14 -3.43
C TRP A 535 28.46 6.39 -2.74
N VAL A 536 28.21 5.12 -2.44
CA VAL A 536 29.20 4.23 -1.86
C VAL A 536 29.53 3.10 -2.83
N SER A 537 30.77 2.65 -2.77
CA SER A 537 31.26 1.44 -3.43
C SER A 537 31.49 0.37 -2.39
N ILE A 538 30.84 -0.77 -2.57
CA ILE A 538 30.79 -1.87 -1.61
C ILE A 538 31.52 -3.06 -2.22
N THR A 539 32.53 -3.57 -1.53
CA THR A 539 33.18 -4.83 -1.87
C THR A 539 32.79 -5.86 -0.81
N GLY A 540 32.22 -6.98 -1.25
CA GLY A 540 31.85 -8.09 -0.36
C GLY A 540 33.05 -8.90 0.14
N PRO A 541 32.84 -9.79 1.13
CA PRO A 541 33.89 -10.71 1.59
C PRO A 541 34.43 -11.54 0.42
N GLU A 542 35.73 -11.85 0.45
CA GLU A 542 36.29 -12.85 -0.45
C GLU A 542 35.56 -14.19 -0.23
N PRO A 543 35.08 -14.87 -1.28
CA PRO A 543 34.40 -16.15 -1.12
C PRO A 543 35.33 -17.13 -0.40
N GLU A 544 34.85 -17.76 0.67
CA GLU A 544 35.63 -18.82 1.33
C GLU A 544 35.97 -19.92 0.31
N GLY A 545 37.27 -20.08 0.04
CA GLY A 545 37.78 -21.06 -0.94
C GLY A 545 37.95 -20.55 -2.37
N ALA A 546 37.84 -19.25 -2.64
CA ALA A 546 38.28 -18.69 -3.91
C ALA A 546 39.79 -18.92 -4.08
N ASP A 547 40.19 -19.56 -5.20
CA ASP A 547 41.60 -19.71 -5.56
C ASP A 547 42.28 -18.33 -5.56
N ALA A 548 43.53 -18.23 -5.11
CA ALA A 548 44.28 -16.97 -5.00
C ALA A 548 44.49 -16.20 -6.34
N GLY A 549 43.90 -16.67 -7.44
CA GLY A 549 43.84 -16.00 -8.74
C GLY A 549 42.41 -15.68 -9.22
N ALA A 550 41.37 -15.91 -8.43
CA ALA A 550 40.01 -15.47 -8.74
C ALA A 550 39.98 -13.93 -8.74
N ALA A 551 39.38 -13.34 -9.77
CA ALA A 551 39.18 -11.90 -9.82
C ALA A 551 38.36 -11.44 -8.60
N ALA A 552 38.77 -10.34 -7.97
CA ALA A 552 38.03 -9.74 -6.87
C ALA A 552 36.56 -9.52 -7.31
N PRO A 553 35.59 -9.76 -6.41
CA PRO A 553 34.19 -9.55 -6.74
C PRO A 553 33.99 -8.11 -7.20
N GLU A 554 33.29 -7.93 -8.32
CA GLU A 554 32.97 -6.59 -8.84
C GLU A 554 32.23 -5.78 -7.76
N PRO A 555 32.69 -4.57 -7.43
CA PRO A 555 32.08 -3.77 -6.38
C PRO A 555 30.65 -3.38 -6.75
N GLU A 556 29.77 -3.30 -5.76
CA GLU A 556 28.43 -2.75 -5.92
C GLU A 556 28.48 -1.25 -5.66
N ARG A 557 27.98 -0.45 -6.60
CA ARG A 557 27.80 0.99 -6.41
C ARG A 557 26.38 1.27 -5.96
N ARG A 558 26.21 1.87 -4.78
CA ARG A 558 24.91 2.10 -4.12
C ARG A 558 24.73 3.56 -3.72
N LEU A 559 23.54 4.11 -3.95
CA LEU A 559 23.13 5.41 -3.42
C LEU A 559 22.45 5.22 -2.06
N VAL A 560 22.95 5.90 -1.03
CA VAL A 560 22.37 5.91 0.31
C VAL A 560 21.86 7.32 0.59
N LEU A 561 20.55 7.50 0.61
CA LEU A 561 19.88 8.79 0.86
C LEU A 561 19.50 8.90 2.33
N GLU A 562 19.57 10.12 2.89
CA GLU A 562 19.14 10.36 4.27
C GLU A 562 17.63 10.12 4.46
N ALA A 563 16.82 10.44 3.44
CA ALA A 563 15.36 10.35 3.54
C ALA A 563 14.80 8.94 3.29
N ILE A 564 15.62 7.99 2.82
CA ILE A 564 15.16 6.65 2.43
C ILE A 564 15.85 5.60 3.29
N ASP A 565 15.05 4.91 4.10
CA ASP A 565 15.45 3.65 4.70
C ASP A 565 15.23 2.53 3.67
N SER A 566 16.32 1.95 3.16
CA SER A 566 16.25 0.93 2.11
C SER A 566 15.60 -0.37 2.58
N GLU A 567 15.71 -0.68 3.88
CA GLU A 567 15.09 -1.87 4.48
C GLU A 567 13.58 -1.65 4.61
N GLU A 568 13.15 -0.54 5.20
CA GLU A 568 11.71 -0.24 5.36
C GLU A 568 10.99 -0.07 4.01
N SER A 569 11.69 0.42 2.98
CA SER A 569 11.13 0.60 1.63
C SER A 569 11.17 -0.65 0.74
N GLY A 570 11.77 -1.76 1.22
CA GLY A 570 11.96 -2.98 0.42
C GLY A 570 12.95 -2.81 -0.74
N LEU A 571 13.66 -1.69 -0.83
CA LEU A 571 14.70 -1.47 -1.82
C LEU A 571 15.94 -2.33 -1.54
N GLN A 572 16.10 -2.78 -0.29
CA GLN A 572 17.22 -3.61 0.15
C GLN A 572 17.36 -4.91 -0.67
N ASP A 573 16.24 -5.53 -1.02
CA ASP A 573 16.20 -6.79 -1.79
C ASP A 573 16.66 -6.61 -3.25
N ASN A 574 16.75 -5.38 -3.75
CA ASN A 574 17.21 -5.07 -5.10
C ASN A 574 18.74 -4.91 -5.19
N TYR A 575 19.44 -4.93 -4.05
CA TYR A 575 20.89 -4.75 -4.01
C TYR A 575 21.65 -6.08 -4.09
N LYS A 576 22.86 -6.04 -4.66
CA LYS A 576 23.74 -7.21 -4.78
C LYS A 576 24.14 -7.76 -3.39
N PHE A 577 24.38 -6.87 -2.44
CA PHE A 577 24.66 -7.20 -1.04
C PHE A 577 23.44 -6.88 -0.17
N GLU A 578 22.37 -7.68 -0.33
CA GLU A 578 21.10 -7.56 0.42
C GLU A 578 21.28 -7.67 1.94
N GLY A 579 22.29 -8.42 2.40
CA GLY A 579 22.56 -8.59 3.84
C GLY A 579 23.25 -7.39 4.52
N LEU A 580 23.69 -6.38 3.77
CA LEU A 580 24.32 -5.16 4.30
C LEU A 580 23.35 -3.98 4.22
N VAL A 581 22.81 -3.58 5.37
CA VAL A 581 21.91 -2.42 5.50
C VAL A 581 22.74 -1.18 5.80
N LEU A 582 22.52 -0.13 5.00
CA LEU A 582 23.20 1.16 5.13
C LEU A 582 22.18 2.26 5.37
N GLY A 583 22.37 3.03 6.43
CA GLY A 583 21.62 4.26 6.70
C GLY A 583 22.56 5.45 6.75
N PHE A 584 22.14 6.60 6.24
CA PHE A 584 23.00 7.78 6.21
C PHE A 584 22.32 8.98 6.85
N ARG A 585 23.07 9.75 7.64
CA ARG A 585 22.60 10.99 8.26
C ARG A 585 23.53 12.13 7.91
N TRP A 586 23.03 13.15 7.21
CA TRP A 586 23.85 14.27 6.77
C TRP A 586 24.17 15.21 7.94
N SER A 587 25.44 15.55 8.13
CA SER A 587 25.84 16.52 9.15
C SER A 587 25.64 17.94 8.63
N ARG A 588 24.44 18.49 8.84
CA ARG A 588 24.10 19.86 8.41
C ARG A 588 25.07 20.92 8.96
N TRP A 589 25.64 20.68 10.14
CA TRP A 589 26.64 21.55 10.75
C TRP A 589 28.07 21.31 10.22
N ASN A 590 28.55 20.06 10.17
CA ASN A 590 29.95 19.80 9.86
C ASN A 590 30.24 19.75 8.35
N ALA A 591 29.27 19.33 7.53
CA ALA A 591 29.44 19.21 6.08
C ALA A 591 29.81 20.54 5.41
N PRO A 592 30.41 20.51 4.20
CA PRO A 592 30.65 21.72 3.42
C PRO A 592 29.37 22.52 3.24
N GLY A 593 29.44 23.84 3.37
CA GLY A 593 28.26 24.70 3.40
C GLY A 593 28.62 26.18 3.62
N PRO A 594 27.61 27.04 3.80
CA PRO A 594 27.80 28.46 4.07
C PRO A 594 28.45 28.72 5.43
N PRO A 595 28.87 29.97 5.71
CA PRO A 595 29.52 30.33 6.96
C PRO A 595 28.73 29.90 8.20
N ARG A 596 29.47 29.40 9.20
CA ARG A 596 28.93 28.95 10.48
C ARG A 596 29.01 30.05 11.52
N PHE A 597 27.98 30.12 12.35
CA PHE A 597 27.88 31.02 13.48
C PHE A 597 27.45 30.26 14.72
N VAL A 598 28.06 30.54 15.86
CA VAL A 598 27.61 30.05 17.16
C VAL A 598 26.90 31.19 17.88
N LEU A 599 25.64 30.95 18.21
CA LEU A 599 24.83 31.79 19.06
C LEU A 599 25.06 31.37 20.51
N ASP A 600 25.88 32.14 21.21
CA ASP A 600 26.30 31.88 22.58
C ASP A 600 25.60 32.84 23.55
N TRP A 601 24.99 32.35 24.62
CA TRP A 601 24.36 33.20 25.63
C TRP A 601 24.53 32.69 27.06
N SER A 602 24.45 33.63 28.00
CA SER A 602 24.39 33.35 29.44
C SER A 602 23.79 34.54 30.18
N GLY A 603 22.88 34.32 31.13
CA GLY A 603 22.35 35.42 31.96
C GLY A 603 21.54 36.45 31.16
N GLY A 604 20.92 36.02 30.05
CA GLY A 604 20.13 36.87 29.15
C GLY A 604 20.94 37.73 28.16
N GLU A 605 22.27 37.76 28.26
CA GLU A 605 23.15 38.39 27.28
C GLU A 605 23.63 37.37 26.25
N GLY A 606 23.58 37.72 24.96
CA GLY A 606 24.01 36.87 23.86
C GLY A 606 25.15 37.49 23.06
N ARG A 607 25.96 36.64 22.42
CA ARG A 607 26.94 37.02 21.40
C ARG A 607 26.87 36.06 20.21
N LEU A 608 27.15 36.58 19.02
CA LEU A 608 27.29 35.80 17.79
C LEU A 608 28.77 35.64 17.50
N LEU A 609 29.24 34.40 17.45
CA LEU A 609 30.61 34.06 17.07
C LEU A 609 30.60 33.52 15.64
N GLY A 610 31.39 34.09 14.73
CA GLY A 610 31.61 33.56 13.39
C GLY A 610 32.76 32.55 13.36
N GLU A 611 32.73 31.62 12.41
CA GLU A 611 33.83 30.66 12.19
C GLU A 611 35.16 31.32 11.82
N ASP A 612 35.13 32.58 11.38
CA ASP A 612 36.31 33.43 11.12
C ASP A 612 36.88 34.10 12.38
N GLY A 613 36.31 33.80 13.56
CA GLY A 613 36.69 34.37 14.85
C GLY A 613 36.05 35.72 15.15
N THR A 614 35.16 36.23 14.29
CA THR A 614 34.41 37.46 14.59
C THR A 614 33.48 37.24 15.77
N SER A 615 33.36 38.23 16.67
CA SER A 615 32.46 38.19 17.81
C SER A 615 31.68 39.48 17.91
N VAL A 616 30.35 39.37 17.89
CA VAL A 616 29.43 40.52 17.93
C VAL A 616 28.43 40.32 19.06
N GLY A 617 28.36 41.28 19.99
CA GLY A 617 27.32 41.28 21.03
C GLY A 617 25.93 41.41 20.43
N ILE A 618 24.97 40.65 20.94
CA ILE A 618 23.59 40.59 20.45
C ILE A 618 22.67 41.36 21.40
N THR A 619 21.72 42.08 20.83
CA THR A 619 20.62 42.72 21.59
C THR A 619 19.30 42.16 21.09
N ALA A 620 18.43 41.70 22.00
CA ALA A 620 17.10 41.22 21.64
C ALA A 620 16.31 42.32 20.89
N GLY A 621 15.59 41.93 19.85
CA GLY A 621 14.85 42.81 18.94
C GLY A 621 15.67 43.40 17.80
N ARG A 622 16.97 43.13 17.71
CA ARG A 622 17.84 43.59 16.61
C ARG A 622 18.34 42.42 15.77
N ASP A 623 18.30 42.56 14.45
CA ASP A 623 18.75 41.52 13.51
C ASP A 623 20.22 41.13 13.73
N LEU A 624 20.47 39.83 13.66
CA LEU A 624 21.81 39.25 13.67
C LEU A 624 22.56 39.64 12.39
N ALA A 625 23.86 39.91 12.52
CA ALA A 625 24.73 40.28 11.39
C ALA A 625 25.14 39.03 10.58
N LEU A 626 24.19 38.45 9.86
CA LEU A 626 24.37 37.23 9.06
C LEU A 626 24.46 37.56 7.55
N PRO A 627 25.23 36.81 6.76
CA PRO A 627 25.45 37.07 5.34
C PRO A 627 24.31 36.50 4.46
N SER A 628 23.07 36.92 4.69
CA SER A 628 21.90 36.48 3.91
C SER A 628 20.87 37.59 3.75
N THR A 629 19.96 37.41 2.79
CA THR A 629 18.71 38.16 2.60
C THR A 629 17.70 37.87 3.71
N SER A 630 17.75 36.67 4.30
CA SER A 630 17.00 36.31 5.49
C SER A 630 17.45 37.10 6.71
N ARG A 631 16.49 37.65 7.45
CA ARG A 631 16.76 38.38 8.71
C ARG A 631 16.44 37.51 9.90
N VAL A 632 17.38 37.36 10.83
CA VAL A 632 17.16 36.61 12.07
C VAL A 632 17.17 37.59 13.24
N THR A 633 16.05 37.73 13.93
CA THR A 633 15.90 38.63 15.07
C THR A 633 15.75 37.81 16.36
N PRO A 634 16.68 37.89 17.32
CA PRO A 634 16.53 37.25 18.62
C PRO A 634 15.47 38.00 19.42
N LEU A 635 14.44 37.29 19.88
CA LEU A 635 13.40 37.85 20.74
C LEU A 635 13.71 37.68 22.23
N GLY A 636 14.47 36.66 22.60
CA GLY A 636 14.86 36.42 23.98
C GLY A 636 15.85 35.26 24.13
N PHE A 637 16.64 35.35 25.19
CA PHE A 637 17.59 34.32 25.63
C PHE A 637 17.18 33.88 27.03
N PHE A 638 17.03 32.58 27.22
CA PHE A 638 16.55 31.98 28.45
C PHE A 638 17.61 30.98 28.94
N ASP A 639 17.96 31.04 30.21
CA ASP A 639 18.90 30.08 30.81
C ASP A 639 18.19 28.77 31.13
N ASN A 640 16.90 28.86 31.43
CA ASN A 640 16.02 27.73 31.64
C ASN A 640 14.60 28.08 31.16
N ALA A 641 14.19 27.63 29.98
CA ALA A 641 12.95 28.07 29.34
C ALA A 641 11.76 27.15 29.63
N VAL A 642 10.56 27.73 29.74
CA VAL A 642 9.29 26.99 29.66
C VAL A 642 8.56 27.41 28.38
N LEU A 643 8.11 26.43 27.60
CA LEU A 643 7.27 26.65 26.42
C LEU A 643 5.79 26.47 26.78
N GLU A 644 5.05 27.57 26.83
CA GLU A 644 3.60 27.55 26.97
C GLU A 644 2.95 27.38 25.60
N ARG A 645 2.50 26.16 25.32
CA ARG A 645 1.90 25.80 24.03
C ARG A 645 0.51 26.37 23.91
N ALA A 646 0.26 27.07 22.82
CA ALA A 646 -1.05 27.60 22.47
C ALA A 646 -1.68 26.73 21.38
N ILE A 647 -2.46 25.72 21.81
CA ILE A 647 -3.20 24.81 20.93
C ILE A 647 -4.70 25.01 21.13
N ASP A 648 -5.34 25.54 20.10
CA ASP A 648 -6.78 25.79 20.08
C ASP A 648 -7.46 24.71 19.22
N PHE A 649 -8.41 23.97 19.79
CA PHE A 649 -9.22 23.02 19.03
C PHE A 649 -10.37 23.76 18.37
N MET A 650 -10.50 23.58 17.06
CA MET A 650 -11.54 24.22 16.28
C MET A 650 -12.79 23.33 16.32
N PRO A 651 -14.00 23.92 16.39
CA PRO A 651 -15.22 23.15 16.30
C PRO A 651 -15.36 22.51 14.93
N GLU A 652 -15.94 21.30 14.90
CA GLU A 652 -16.26 20.57 13.67
C GLU A 652 -17.20 21.40 12.79
N LYS A 653 -16.85 21.56 11.52
CA LYS A 653 -17.66 22.30 10.53
C LYS A 653 -18.48 21.29 9.76
N THR A 654 -19.78 21.27 10.02
CA THR A 654 -20.70 20.50 9.20
C THR A 654 -20.94 21.22 7.87
N GLY A 655 -20.41 20.66 6.78
CA GLY A 655 -20.63 21.16 5.43
C GLY A 655 -22.12 21.09 5.02
N SER A 656 -22.60 22.08 4.27
CA SER A 656 -23.99 22.16 3.79
C SER A 656 -24.31 21.24 2.62
N ASP A 657 -23.27 20.67 1.99
CA ASP A 657 -23.28 20.15 0.62
C ASP A 657 -23.29 18.62 0.58
N GLY A 658 -23.33 17.97 1.75
CA GLY A 658 -23.10 16.53 1.91
C GLY A 658 -21.63 16.11 1.75
N VAL A 659 -20.75 17.03 1.36
CA VAL A 659 -19.29 16.83 1.41
C VAL A 659 -18.79 17.22 2.79
N ASP A 660 -17.99 16.32 3.36
CA ASP A 660 -17.27 16.53 4.61
C ASP A 660 -16.04 17.41 4.33
N GLU A 661 -16.22 18.73 4.47
CA GLU A 661 -15.14 19.71 4.26
C GLU A 661 -13.95 19.46 5.20
N ASP A 662 -14.23 19.01 6.43
CA ASP A 662 -13.22 18.74 7.45
C ASP A 662 -12.31 17.57 7.06
N PHE A 663 -12.80 16.67 6.20
CA PHE A 663 -11.99 15.60 5.61
C PHE A 663 -10.85 16.14 4.73
N TYR A 664 -11.11 17.21 3.98
CA TYR A 664 -10.14 17.78 3.04
C TYR A 664 -9.24 18.83 3.69
N LEU A 665 -9.44 19.14 4.97
CA LEU A 665 -8.55 20.01 5.72
C LEU A 665 -7.20 19.32 5.95
N ARG A 666 -6.13 20.03 5.61
CA ARG A 666 -4.74 19.67 5.91
C ARG A 666 -4.25 20.24 7.24
N ALA A 667 -5.15 20.81 8.03
CA ALA A 667 -4.80 21.36 9.33
C ALA A 667 -4.38 20.23 10.30
N PRO A 668 -3.49 20.51 11.26
CA PRO A 668 -3.13 19.55 12.30
C PRO A 668 -4.37 19.07 13.06
N ARG A 669 -4.33 17.82 13.53
CA ARG A 669 -5.36 17.25 14.41
C ARG A 669 -5.02 17.57 15.86
N GLY A 670 -6.02 17.65 16.74
CA GLY A 670 -5.83 17.94 18.17
C GLY A 670 -6.08 16.71 19.04
N LEU A 671 -5.34 16.61 20.16
CA LEU A 671 -5.54 15.59 21.19
C LEU A 671 -5.56 16.25 22.57
N ALA A 672 -6.65 16.09 23.31
CA ALA A 672 -6.65 16.30 24.76
C ALA A 672 -6.55 14.95 25.47
N LEU A 673 -5.51 14.80 26.28
CA LEU A 673 -5.18 13.57 26.99
C LEU A 673 -5.10 13.86 28.48
N GLU A 674 -5.82 13.09 29.28
CA GLU A 674 -5.63 13.06 30.73
C GLU A 674 -4.49 12.08 31.05
N VAL A 675 -3.44 12.59 31.68
CA VAL A 675 -2.26 11.84 32.11
C VAL A 675 -2.35 11.63 33.61
N ILE A 676 -2.64 10.40 34.02
CA ILE A 676 -2.79 9.99 35.42
C ILE A 676 -1.55 9.19 35.83
N ARG A 677 -0.77 9.73 36.77
CA ARG A 677 0.43 9.07 37.32
C ARG A 677 0.10 8.45 38.66
N ASN A 678 0.66 7.27 38.92
CA ASN A 678 0.38 6.45 40.11
C ASN A 678 -1.13 6.28 40.37
N PRO A 679 -1.91 5.83 39.36
CA PRO A 679 -3.34 5.63 39.53
C PRO A 679 -3.62 4.68 40.70
N ASP A 680 -4.73 4.94 41.38
CA ASP A 680 -5.26 4.12 42.47
C ASP A 680 -4.34 4.09 43.71
N THR A 681 -3.50 5.12 43.91
CA THR A 681 -2.67 5.31 45.11
C THR A 681 -2.83 6.71 45.72
N PRO A 682 -2.41 6.92 46.98
CA PRO A 682 -2.40 8.26 47.59
C PRO A 682 -1.49 9.29 46.90
N GLN A 683 -0.62 8.85 45.98
CA GLN A 683 0.28 9.69 45.17
C GLN A 683 -0.27 9.94 43.75
N GLU A 684 -1.54 9.63 43.51
CA GLU A 684 -2.18 9.87 42.23
C GLU A 684 -2.11 11.36 41.87
N THR A 685 -1.63 11.66 40.66
CA THR A 685 -1.69 13.00 40.08
C THR A 685 -2.31 12.91 38.70
N SER A 686 -3.22 13.82 38.38
CA SER A 686 -3.85 13.92 37.05
C SER A 686 -3.53 15.28 36.44
N GLN A 687 -3.15 15.28 35.16
CA GLN A 687 -2.92 16.49 34.37
C GLN A 687 -3.54 16.33 32.98
N ILE A 688 -4.22 17.36 32.49
CA ILE A 688 -4.69 17.40 31.10
C ILE A 688 -3.59 18.01 30.24
N VAL A 689 -3.21 17.28 29.20
CA VAL A 689 -2.21 17.68 28.19
C VAL A 689 -2.91 17.87 26.86
N ARG A 690 -2.57 18.95 26.16
CA ARG A 690 -3.01 19.21 24.78
C ARG A 690 -1.85 19.02 23.82
N LEU A 691 -2.09 18.25 22.76
CA LEU A 691 -1.14 17.99 21.68
C LEU A 691 -1.79 18.25 20.33
N ALA A 692 -0.97 18.46 19.31
CA ALA A 692 -1.40 18.50 17.91
C ALA A 692 -0.53 17.58 17.05
N SER A 693 -1.04 17.07 15.92
CA SER A 693 -0.31 16.11 15.08
C SER A 693 0.91 16.70 14.35
N THR A 694 1.08 18.03 14.38
CA THR A 694 2.22 18.74 13.76
C THR A 694 3.43 18.82 14.70
N SER A 695 4.62 18.76 14.11
CA SER A 695 5.88 19.07 14.80
C SER A 695 6.09 20.56 15.08
N ASP A 696 5.25 21.43 14.50
CA ASP A 696 5.35 22.87 14.70
C ASP A 696 5.36 23.19 16.19
N TYR A 697 6.41 23.88 16.61
CA TYR A 697 6.59 24.32 17.98
C TYR A 697 6.50 23.20 19.03
N LEU A 698 6.89 21.98 18.65
CA LEU A 698 6.81 20.77 19.49
C LEU A 698 5.38 20.48 19.98
N ALA A 699 4.36 20.89 19.23
CA ALA A 699 2.97 20.67 19.59
C ALA A 699 2.61 19.17 19.66
N ASN A 700 3.35 18.32 18.95
CA ASN A 700 3.20 16.87 19.00
C ASN A 700 3.93 16.18 20.15
N TRP A 701 4.86 16.82 20.87
CA TRP A 701 5.75 16.15 21.81
C TRP A 701 5.58 16.66 23.23
N TRP A 702 5.36 15.82 24.25
CA TRP A 702 5.25 16.25 25.65
C TRP A 702 6.09 15.37 26.59
N PRO A 703 7.16 15.91 27.19
CA PRO A 703 7.93 15.19 28.21
C PRO A 703 7.20 15.23 29.57
N SER A 704 7.26 14.13 30.32
CA SER A 704 6.71 14.08 31.68
C SER A 704 7.59 14.87 32.65
N GLN A 705 6.96 15.49 33.66
CA GLN A 705 7.66 16.23 34.72
C GLN A 705 8.59 15.38 35.60
N ASP A 706 8.54 14.07 35.54
CA ASP A 706 9.46 13.21 36.28
C ASP A 706 10.51 12.58 35.35
N GLU A 707 10.56 13.01 34.08
CA GLU A 707 11.47 12.51 33.03
C GLU A 707 11.37 10.98 32.82
N ARG A 708 10.35 10.34 33.37
CA ARG A 708 10.13 8.89 33.24
C ARG A 708 9.66 8.52 31.85
N PHE A 709 8.87 9.39 31.22
CA PHE A 709 8.34 9.14 29.89
C PHE A 709 8.12 10.43 29.09
N ALA A 710 7.88 10.28 27.79
CA ALA A 710 7.40 11.34 26.93
C ALA A 710 6.29 10.82 26.02
N LEU A 711 5.45 11.73 25.55
CA LEU A 711 4.33 11.43 24.67
C LEU A 711 4.58 12.07 23.31
N ARG A 712 4.27 11.35 22.24
CA ARG A 712 4.29 11.89 20.88
C ARG A 712 2.98 11.61 20.17
N PHE A 713 2.26 12.65 19.76
CA PHE A 713 1.00 12.55 19.03
C PHE A 713 1.19 12.87 17.55
N PHE A 714 0.80 11.97 16.66
CA PHE A 714 1.02 12.15 15.22
C PHE A 714 -0.04 11.42 14.40
N GLU A 715 -0.06 11.73 13.11
CA GLU A 715 -0.82 11.00 12.10
C GLU A 715 0.11 9.97 11.44
N ASN A 716 -0.19 8.67 11.60
CA ASN A 716 0.68 7.62 11.10
C ASN A 716 0.50 7.42 9.59
N THR A 717 1.43 7.96 8.82
CA THR A 717 1.50 7.86 7.35
C THR A 717 2.19 6.58 6.84
N ARG A 718 2.75 5.76 7.75
CA ARG A 718 3.49 4.54 7.40
C ARG A 718 2.58 3.34 7.20
N ILE A 719 1.37 3.38 7.76
CA ILE A 719 0.37 2.33 7.59
C ILE A 719 -0.68 2.76 6.58
N MET A 720 -1.48 1.82 6.09
CA MET A 720 -2.60 2.14 5.22
C MET A 720 -3.51 3.16 5.92
N PRO A 721 -3.83 4.31 5.27
CA PRO A 721 -4.69 5.32 5.86
C PRO A 721 -6.05 4.72 6.22
N PHE A 722 -6.68 5.30 7.24
CA PHE A 722 -8.03 4.90 7.64
C PHE A 722 -9.01 5.08 6.48
N GLU A 723 -8.89 6.20 5.79
CA GLU A 723 -9.73 6.54 4.65
C GLU A 723 -8.99 7.51 3.72
N TRP A 724 -9.27 7.43 2.43
CA TRP A 724 -8.93 8.47 1.46
C TRP A 724 -10.16 8.80 0.62
N ARG A 725 -10.24 10.02 0.13
CA ARG A 725 -11.33 10.48 -0.71
C ARG A 725 -10.80 11.34 -1.83
N SER A 726 -11.36 11.16 -3.02
CA SER A 726 -11.07 12.01 -4.18
C SER A 726 -12.37 12.54 -4.76
N VAL A 727 -12.42 13.83 -5.08
CA VAL A 727 -13.52 14.42 -5.87
C VAL A 727 -13.05 14.54 -7.31
N LEU A 728 -13.74 13.87 -8.23
CA LEU A 728 -13.38 13.86 -9.65
C LEU A 728 -14.20 14.86 -10.45
N SER A 729 -13.62 15.48 -11.47
CA SER A 729 -14.35 16.23 -12.50
C SER A 729 -14.26 15.58 -13.86
N VAL A 730 -15.30 15.72 -14.68
CA VAL A 730 -15.30 15.25 -16.06
C VAL A 730 -15.30 16.44 -17.01
N TRP A 731 -14.52 16.34 -18.08
CA TRP A 731 -14.35 17.38 -19.08
C TRP A 731 -14.54 16.79 -20.48
N ASN A 732 -15.15 17.56 -21.37
CA ASN A 732 -15.30 17.22 -22.79
C ASN A 732 -14.68 18.33 -23.64
N ARG A 733 -14.29 17.99 -24.87
CA ARG A 733 -13.99 19.01 -25.87
C ARG A 733 -15.27 19.59 -26.43
N ASP A 734 -15.39 20.90 -26.46
CA ASP A 734 -16.48 21.60 -27.12
C ASP A 734 -16.29 21.60 -28.66
N ALA A 735 -17.17 22.31 -29.39
CA ALA A 735 -17.08 22.41 -30.84
C ALA A 735 -15.81 23.10 -31.36
N ARG A 736 -15.09 23.83 -30.50
CA ARG A 736 -13.82 24.51 -30.80
C ARG A 736 -12.61 23.65 -30.41
N GLY A 737 -12.84 22.51 -29.75
CA GLY A 737 -11.80 21.62 -29.25
C GLY A 737 -11.31 22.00 -27.84
N GLU A 738 -11.90 23.01 -27.19
CA GLU A 738 -11.52 23.46 -25.85
C GLU A 738 -12.10 22.55 -24.78
N LEU A 739 -11.34 22.30 -23.70
CA LEU A 739 -11.82 21.48 -22.59
C LEU A 739 -12.82 22.27 -21.74
N VAL A 740 -14.05 21.77 -21.67
CA VAL A 740 -15.14 22.34 -20.87
C VAL A 740 -15.58 21.31 -19.84
N LYS A 741 -15.64 21.74 -18.57
CA LYS A 741 -16.11 20.93 -17.45
C LYS A 741 -17.58 20.59 -17.65
N VAL A 742 -17.92 19.31 -17.54
CA VAL A 742 -19.29 18.81 -17.59
C VAL A 742 -19.89 18.96 -16.20
N ASP A 743 -21.05 19.60 -16.12
CA ASP A 743 -21.83 19.62 -14.88
C ASP A 743 -22.45 18.24 -14.67
N LEU A 744 -22.00 17.55 -13.62
CA LEU A 744 -22.52 16.25 -13.20
C LEU A 744 -23.19 16.35 -11.81
N GLY A 745 -23.59 17.55 -11.40
CA GLY A 745 -24.25 17.77 -10.12
C GLY A 745 -23.27 17.98 -8.94
N PRO A 746 -23.77 17.78 -7.70
CA PRO A 746 -23.02 18.05 -6.48
C PRO A 746 -21.70 17.28 -6.39
N GLN A 747 -20.74 17.82 -5.64
CA GLN A 747 -19.44 17.17 -5.41
C GLN A 747 -19.57 15.78 -4.79
N ALA A 748 -20.56 15.57 -3.90
CA ALA A 748 -20.80 14.28 -3.25
C ALA A 748 -21.10 13.14 -4.25
N GLU A 749 -21.71 13.44 -5.41
CA GLU A 749 -21.97 12.42 -6.46
C GLU A 749 -20.73 12.07 -7.29
N ARG A 750 -19.67 12.89 -7.17
CA ARG A 750 -18.39 12.72 -7.87
C ARG A 750 -17.25 12.33 -6.94
N GLU A 751 -17.55 12.17 -5.65
CA GLU A 751 -16.59 11.70 -4.66
C GLU A 751 -16.44 10.18 -4.79
N ILE A 752 -15.19 9.71 -4.76
CA ILE A 752 -14.85 8.30 -4.71
C ILE A 752 -14.14 7.98 -3.40
N ARG A 753 -14.41 6.79 -2.89
CA ARG A 753 -13.86 6.25 -1.64
C ARG A 753 -13.47 4.79 -1.87
N VAL A 754 -12.91 4.13 -0.85
CA VAL A 754 -12.73 2.67 -0.91
C VAL A 754 -14.12 2.02 -1.03
N ASN A 755 -14.35 1.27 -2.11
CA ASN A 755 -15.62 0.62 -2.49
C ASN A 755 -16.74 1.51 -3.03
N ASP A 756 -16.60 2.85 -2.98
CA ASP A 756 -17.56 3.78 -3.60
C ASP A 756 -17.02 4.28 -4.94
N TYR A 757 -17.75 3.96 -6.00
CA TYR A 757 -17.33 4.22 -7.38
C TYR A 757 -18.09 5.39 -8.00
N PHE A 758 -17.35 6.21 -8.73
CA PHE A 758 -17.91 7.20 -9.63
C PHE A 758 -18.09 6.56 -11.01
N GLN A 759 -19.28 6.70 -11.62
CA GLN A 759 -19.57 6.12 -12.94
C GLN A 759 -19.80 7.21 -13.99
N HIS A 760 -19.13 7.09 -15.13
CA HIS A 760 -19.37 7.95 -16.27
C HIS A 760 -19.20 7.20 -17.59
N ARG A 761 -20.22 7.23 -18.46
CA ARG A 761 -20.20 6.60 -19.81
C ARG A 761 -19.74 5.13 -19.83
N GLY A 762 -20.11 4.35 -18.82
CA GLY A 762 -19.75 2.93 -18.69
C GLY A 762 -18.39 2.67 -18.05
N TYR A 763 -17.60 3.72 -17.79
CA TYR A 763 -16.40 3.65 -16.97
C TYR A 763 -16.77 3.77 -15.50
N ARG A 764 -16.01 3.07 -14.65
CA ARG A 764 -16.05 3.14 -13.20
C ARG A 764 -14.69 3.58 -12.70
N PHE A 765 -14.70 4.56 -11.81
CA PHE A 765 -13.53 5.11 -11.16
C PHE A 765 -13.62 4.78 -9.68
N PHE A 766 -12.55 4.24 -9.12
CA PHE A 766 -12.44 3.97 -7.69
C PHE A 766 -11.02 4.24 -7.23
N GLN A 767 -10.85 4.49 -5.94
CA GLN A 767 -9.53 4.76 -5.40
C GLN A 767 -8.72 3.46 -5.32
N THR A 768 -7.47 3.47 -5.81
CA THR A 768 -6.60 2.30 -5.81
C THR A 768 -5.27 2.55 -5.11
N ASN A 769 -4.72 3.76 -5.23
CA ASN A 769 -3.41 4.08 -4.67
C ASN A 769 -3.37 5.53 -4.15
N ALA A 770 -2.49 5.77 -3.18
CA ALA A 770 -2.13 7.07 -2.62
C ALA A 770 -0.71 6.98 -2.07
N ASP A 771 0.12 8.00 -2.28
CA ASP A 771 1.52 8.01 -1.82
C ASP A 771 1.69 9.07 -0.73
N PRO A 772 2.01 8.72 0.54
CA PRO A 772 2.16 9.69 1.63
C PRO A 772 3.20 10.77 1.37
N SER A 773 4.18 10.50 0.51
CA SER A 773 5.19 11.47 0.10
C SER A 773 4.63 12.52 -0.88
N TYR A 774 3.48 12.24 -1.50
CA TYR A 774 2.80 13.13 -2.44
C TYR A 774 1.33 13.33 -2.03
N PRO A 775 1.04 14.24 -1.08
CA PRO A 775 -0.31 14.44 -0.54
C PRO A 775 -1.31 15.04 -1.56
N THR A 776 -0.85 15.44 -2.74
CA THR A 776 -1.67 15.88 -3.88
C THR A 776 -2.00 14.77 -4.87
N TYR A 777 -1.33 13.62 -4.78
CA TYR A 777 -1.43 12.53 -5.73
C TYR A 777 -2.50 11.51 -5.35
N SER A 778 -3.29 11.10 -6.35
CA SER A 778 -4.35 10.12 -6.22
C SER A 778 -4.30 9.12 -7.38
N GLY A 779 -4.12 7.84 -7.07
CA GLY A 779 -4.16 6.75 -8.03
C GLY A 779 -5.57 6.20 -8.19
N ILE A 780 -6.18 6.47 -9.36
CA ILE A 780 -7.57 6.14 -9.67
C ILE A 780 -7.63 4.89 -10.54
N GLY A 781 -8.21 3.80 -10.02
CA GLY A 781 -8.54 2.62 -10.80
C GLY A 781 -9.61 2.95 -11.82
N VAL A 782 -9.37 2.61 -13.08
CA VAL A 782 -10.29 2.82 -14.20
C VAL A 782 -10.75 1.46 -14.71
N VAL A 783 -12.06 1.22 -14.73
CA VAL A 783 -12.66 -0.01 -15.26
C VAL A 783 -13.79 0.32 -16.22
N PHE A 784 -13.63 -0.10 -17.47
CA PHE A 784 -14.72 -0.18 -18.44
C PHE A 784 -15.11 -1.64 -18.60
N ASP A 785 -16.34 -2.00 -18.22
CA ASP A 785 -16.81 -3.39 -18.36
C ASP A 785 -18.33 -3.42 -18.67
N PRO A 786 -18.70 -3.52 -19.95
CA PRO A 786 -20.11 -3.55 -20.37
C PRO A 786 -20.80 -4.88 -20.05
N GLY A 787 -20.05 -5.93 -19.67
CA GLY A 787 -20.61 -7.23 -19.30
C GLY A 787 -21.16 -7.28 -17.88
N ILE A 788 -20.64 -6.46 -16.95
CA ILE A 788 -21.07 -6.49 -15.54
C ILE A 788 -22.59 -6.28 -15.37
N PRO A 789 -23.25 -5.28 -16.00
CA PRO A 789 -24.70 -5.13 -15.87
C PRO A 789 -25.48 -6.40 -16.27
N LEU A 790 -25.02 -7.09 -17.32
CA LEU A 790 -25.65 -8.33 -17.80
C LEU A 790 -25.38 -9.51 -16.86
N VAL A 791 -24.20 -9.58 -16.25
CA VAL A 791 -23.88 -10.56 -15.19
C VAL A 791 -24.77 -10.36 -13.97
N ILE A 792 -24.90 -9.12 -13.49
CA ILE A 792 -25.74 -8.77 -12.34
C ILE A 792 -27.21 -9.10 -12.63
N PHE A 793 -27.70 -8.74 -13.82
CA PHE A 793 -29.04 -9.13 -14.28
C PHE A 793 -29.22 -10.64 -14.27
N GLY A 794 -28.24 -11.40 -14.77
CA GLY A 794 -28.24 -12.85 -14.75
C GLY A 794 -28.33 -13.42 -13.33
N MET A 795 -27.55 -12.88 -12.39
CA MET A 795 -27.53 -13.28 -10.99
C MET A 795 -28.90 -13.05 -10.31
N TYR A 796 -29.47 -11.85 -10.42
CA TYR A 796 -30.82 -11.59 -9.87
C TYR A 796 -31.88 -12.47 -10.53
N THR A 797 -31.77 -12.72 -11.83
CA THR A 797 -32.68 -13.62 -12.55
C THR A 797 -32.56 -15.06 -12.03
N ILE A 798 -31.36 -15.56 -11.73
CA ILE A 798 -31.16 -16.87 -11.09
C ILE A 798 -31.84 -16.93 -9.71
N ILE A 799 -31.67 -15.89 -8.88
CA ILE A 799 -32.28 -15.81 -7.54
C ILE A 799 -33.81 -15.88 -7.65
N VAL A 800 -34.40 -15.04 -8.51
CA VAL A 800 -35.85 -15.02 -8.77
C VAL A 800 -36.34 -16.36 -9.29
N GLY A 801 -35.64 -16.96 -10.26
CA GLY A 801 -35.99 -18.27 -10.82
C GLY A 801 -35.96 -19.37 -9.77
N THR A 802 -34.97 -19.35 -8.87
CA THR A 802 -34.83 -20.29 -7.76
C THR A 802 -35.97 -20.13 -6.75
N VAL A 803 -36.32 -18.89 -6.39
CA VAL A 803 -37.48 -18.59 -5.52
C VAL A 803 -38.79 -19.11 -6.15
N LEU A 804 -39.00 -18.87 -7.45
CA LEU A 804 -40.17 -19.40 -8.17
C LEU A 804 -40.21 -20.93 -8.20
N ALA A 805 -39.07 -21.57 -8.44
CA ALA A 805 -38.96 -23.02 -8.53
C ALA A 805 -39.20 -23.73 -7.18
N PHE A 806 -38.67 -23.18 -6.09
CA PHE A 806 -38.65 -23.87 -4.79
C PHE A 806 -39.68 -23.33 -3.78
N LEU A 807 -40.06 -22.04 -3.81
CA LEU A 807 -40.99 -21.48 -2.82
C LEU A 807 -42.43 -21.41 -3.32
N PHE A 808 -42.65 -21.00 -4.57
CA PHE A 808 -44.00 -20.83 -5.12
C PHE A 808 -44.59 -22.12 -5.69
N TRP A 809 -43.77 -22.93 -6.36
CA TRP A 809 -44.27 -24.12 -7.05
C TRP A 809 -44.86 -25.21 -6.13
N PRO A 810 -44.22 -25.59 -5.00
CA PRO A 810 -44.77 -26.62 -4.11
C PRO A 810 -46.17 -26.28 -3.58
N LYS A 811 -46.43 -25.00 -3.27
CA LYS A 811 -47.73 -24.53 -2.76
C LYS A 811 -48.87 -24.71 -3.78
N THR A 812 -48.61 -24.47 -5.06
CA THR A 812 -49.62 -24.67 -6.11
C THR A 812 -49.95 -26.14 -6.36
N ARG A 813 -48.97 -27.04 -6.13
CA ARG A 813 -49.17 -28.50 -6.25
C ARG A 813 -49.95 -29.06 -5.07
N GLN A 814 -49.66 -28.60 -3.85
CA GLN A 814 -50.42 -28.94 -2.64
C GLN A 814 -51.86 -28.43 -2.72
N SER A 815 -52.09 -27.20 -3.17
CA SER A 815 -53.45 -26.65 -3.33
C SER A 815 -54.31 -27.45 -4.31
N LYS A 816 -53.76 -27.92 -5.45
CA LYS A 816 -54.49 -28.81 -6.37
C LYS A 816 -54.76 -30.20 -5.79
N HIS A 817 -53.82 -30.74 -5.02
CA HIS A 817 -54.01 -32.03 -4.34
C HIS A 817 -55.10 -31.94 -3.26
N ASN A 818 -55.12 -30.84 -2.50
CA ASN A 818 -56.15 -30.56 -1.49
C ASN A 818 -57.51 -30.27 -2.12
N ALA A 819 -57.56 -29.56 -3.25
CA ALA A 819 -58.80 -29.32 -3.99
C ALA A 819 -59.40 -30.62 -4.55
N LEU A 820 -58.58 -31.50 -5.14
CA LEU A 820 -59.01 -32.83 -5.61
C LEU A 820 -59.47 -33.73 -4.46
N ALA A 821 -58.74 -33.72 -3.34
CA ALA A 821 -59.14 -34.47 -2.14
C ALA A 821 -60.46 -33.95 -1.52
N SER A 822 -60.73 -32.64 -1.61
CA SER A 822 -62.00 -32.05 -1.13
C SER A 822 -63.19 -32.33 -2.04
N THR A 823 -62.98 -32.56 -3.35
CA THR A 823 -64.06 -32.91 -4.28
C THR A 823 -64.44 -34.40 -4.24
N ASP A 824 -63.50 -35.30 -3.90
CA ASP A 824 -63.79 -36.73 -3.77
C ASP A 824 -64.38 -37.12 -2.40
N GLY A 825 -64.27 -36.24 -1.39
CA GLY A 825 -64.87 -36.44 -0.06
C GLY A 825 -66.34 -36.02 0.08
N GLY A 826 -66.97 -35.53 -1.00
CA GLY A 826 -68.36 -35.05 -1.01
C GLY A 826 -69.39 -36.02 -1.65
N ALA A 827 -68.98 -37.24 -1.98
CA ALA A 827 -69.84 -38.28 -2.56
C ALA A 827 -69.86 -39.55 -1.70
N ALA A 828 -70.02 -39.38 -0.37
CA ALA A 828 -70.35 -40.43 0.58
C ALA A 828 -71.68 -40.09 1.27
#